data_AF-A0AA96HIQ3-F1
#
_entry.id   AF-A0AA96HIQ3-F1
#
_cell.length_a   1.000
_cell.length_b   1.000
_cell.length_c   1.000
_cell.angle_alpha   90.00
_cell.angle_beta   90.00
_cell.angle_gamma   90.00
#
_symmetry.space_group_name_H-M   'P 1'
#
loop_
_entity.id
_entity.type
_entity.pdbx_description
1 polymer ?
#
loop_
_entity_poly.entity_id
_entity_poly.type
_entity_poly.pdbx_seq_one_letter_code
_entity_poly.pdbx_strand_id
1 'polypeptide(L)'
;MNTFFRHLFFVFLLCASFVLVSCGGGSSSTASDDSFQSPVPQGFDENGEPVTGSPGAEPSTDEQLSQLPKVSAGERQFSDPNVIVSLLGEVELVAGTTLQNVYWQHISGPEVRIISPKELTTQIVVPDLQHETQIGFRLSVEDSNGKINSATTFLYVTPVPAFVRVIGDVVEENDKEAIFTLRLLAPATETLSVAYTTLPGSAEAGLDYMPTSGSVIFEVGDIEQQVAVALINGDANETSEFFSLQATINTEQIQATNTGVTLINNSPQVVTFTQAVTTLKIGEVLSNPVDETTIPGVGTLIYESSDPTIVSVNAAGELTPLRSGVVIIFAILVSENGDRQIVGSYQVVIDNLQFNPPQLGNIASQVFAVDVPITPLSFANSGGGNLISCDVVGAGLPAGLLLGVSADLSTCEITGTPSVVVATADYSIRATNEDGSAEATVNISTVLNTPALADTSPQVYTFTRAITPLVFSNTGAGNLTSCTAVDVLPEGLTVSVTTDLTSCEISGTPAQIVASAGYTIRAVNSAGSSDAVAFITVNDLTFIDPVTLPFVSLLNTASIGLALNSGYAEVDWNDGTTPTRINNQDLAQLTSAGRATHTYANGGTGITVSFSDGIGSLTGINGIGVAYQFDTSILSGANNLVVLNINNQAVLTTTFAGLATNHSALEELVLSSRSDVNGDVSELPASLRIFTLSGTSGGQGNITGNLQNLPSGMTQFLMYYANAVSGDIGTVPATMTNLTVSNGSNTISGDVQTIPTSLASMSIAGQNTLSGDIQNLHPNFNYLNVTGQNTISGDIGLVQNNSTVSLYILGRNTITGDVGSIPNTITALSVSGNNTLSGNIQTLHPNMTSFNINGVNTISGNLDLLTNNGSIYLSVGGQNTISGTVANIPAAVRSLTLSGNNTLNGNVQDMHSQLTGFNIYGVNTITGDLGLINNSVLSQLMIGGQNSIYLFTASGGWNPVNLYQFSLTGGAPEVGFSTTEVDSLLVFFSGVLSSRVGSTQGSVTIMREFDGIPSLDAATAITDLENKNYRVQTNVAVPVP
;
A
#
# COMPACT_ATOMS: atom_id res chain seq x y z
N MET A 1 -18.09 -11.87 49.60
CA MET A 1 -18.35 -12.96 48.63
C MET A 1 -19.72 -12.76 48.06
N ASN A 2 -19.83 -11.93 47.02
CA ASN A 2 -21.07 -11.59 46.33
C ASN A 2 -20.74 -10.70 45.12
N THR A 3 -21.09 -11.20 43.94
CA THR A 3 -22.07 -10.63 42.98
C THR A 3 -22.29 -9.11 42.89
N PHE A 4 -22.34 -8.64 41.63
CA PHE A 4 -23.31 -7.71 41.00
C PHE A 4 -23.61 -6.31 41.60
N PHE A 5 -23.97 -5.39 40.66
CA PHE A 5 -24.43 -3.99 40.75
C PHE A 5 -23.32 -2.92 40.66
N ARG A 6 -23.27 -2.00 39.67
CA ARG A 6 -24.20 -0.96 39.13
C ARG A 6 -23.82 0.42 39.68
N HIS A 7 -23.84 1.41 38.77
CA HIS A 7 -24.03 2.85 39.01
C HIS A 7 -22.81 3.64 39.51
N LEU A 8 -22.61 4.93 39.23
CA LEU A 8 -23.17 6.01 38.39
C LEU A 8 -22.50 7.29 38.99
N PHE A 9 -22.49 8.40 38.26
CA PHE A 9 -22.29 9.78 38.75
C PHE A 9 -20.86 10.31 39.06
N PHE A 10 -20.37 11.14 38.13
CA PHE A 10 -20.18 12.60 38.27
C PHE A 10 -20.16 13.21 39.69
N VAL A 11 -19.16 14.08 39.99
CA VAL A 11 -19.32 15.55 40.23
C VAL A 11 -18.06 16.16 40.91
N PHE A 12 -17.42 17.09 40.18
CA PHE A 12 -16.85 18.40 40.56
C PHE A 12 -15.69 18.59 41.59
N LEU A 13 -14.59 19.13 41.04
CA LEU A 13 -14.05 20.52 41.24
C LEU A 13 -12.93 20.79 42.28
N LEU A 14 -12.01 21.68 41.84
CA LEU A 14 -10.95 22.43 42.53
C LEU A 14 -9.70 21.61 42.95
N CYS A 15 -8.46 22.05 42.79
CA CYS A 15 -7.90 23.38 42.52
C CYS A 15 -6.42 23.23 42.13
N ALA A 16 -5.92 24.23 41.39
CA ALA A 16 -4.59 24.81 41.51
C ALA A 16 -3.33 23.98 41.14
N SER A 17 -2.67 24.50 40.10
CA SER A 17 -1.23 24.78 40.07
C SER A 17 -0.29 23.58 40.05
N PHE A 18 0.27 23.26 38.87
CA PHE A 18 1.72 23.06 38.76
C PHE A 18 2.19 23.32 37.33
N VAL A 19 2.98 24.38 37.21
CA VAL A 19 3.92 24.67 36.12
C VAL A 19 4.79 23.44 35.89
N LEU A 20 4.77 22.90 34.67
CA LEU A 20 5.81 22.02 34.15
C LEU A 20 6.51 22.72 32.99
N VAL A 21 7.54 23.48 33.36
CA VAL A 21 8.66 23.81 32.47
C VAL A 21 9.43 22.53 32.19
N SER A 22 9.58 22.15 30.93
CA SER A 22 10.76 21.42 30.45
C SER A 22 10.82 21.32 28.92
N CYS A 23 11.66 22.21 28.37
CA CYS A 23 12.62 22.00 27.29
C CYS A 23 12.11 21.86 25.85
N GLY A 24 12.17 22.99 25.12
CA GLY A 24 12.03 23.07 23.68
C GLY A 24 12.24 24.48 23.10
N GLY A 25 13.41 25.09 23.31
CA GLY A 25 13.94 26.18 22.47
C GLY A 25 13.49 27.61 22.81
N GLY A 26 14.39 28.38 23.41
CA GLY A 26 14.22 29.82 23.67
C GLY A 26 14.53 30.72 22.47
N SER A 27 14.11 31.98 22.57
CA SER A 27 14.84 33.14 22.08
C SER A 27 14.20 34.41 22.67
N SER A 28 14.79 34.91 23.75
CA SER A 28 14.95 36.36 23.87
C SER A 28 15.74 36.82 22.63
N SER A 29 15.34 37.91 21.99
CA SER A 29 16.03 38.41 20.80
C SER A 29 17.44 38.91 21.18
N THR A 30 18.43 38.02 21.11
CA THR A 30 19.83 38.39 20.87
C THR A 30 20.19 37.91 19.47
N ALA A 31 19.83 38.73 18.48
CA ALA A 31 20.24 38.70 17.06
C ALA A 31 20.45 37.33 16.38
N SER A 32 19.50 36.91 15.52
CA SER A 32 19.70 36.50 14.11
C SER A 32 18.49 35.72 13.58
N ASP A 33 17.62 36.39 12.83
CA ASP A 33 16.79 35.74 11.80
C ASP A 33 17.15 36.43 10.48
N ASP A 34 17.90 35.71 9.64
CA ASP A 34 18.52 36.16 8.39
C ASP A 34 17.53 36.31 7.21
N SER A 35 16.23 36.51 7.49
CA SER A 35 15.22 36.66 6.44
C SER A 35 14.75 38.09 6.18
N PHE A 36 15.12 39.09 7.00
CA PHE A 36 15.09 40.52 6.65
C PHE A 36 16.15 41.29 7.45
N GLN A 37 16.88 42.21 6.79
CA GLN A 37 17.89 43.05 7.43
C GLN A 37 17.29 43.89 8.57
N SER A 38 17.82 43.73 9.78
CA SER A 38 17.56 44.62 10.92
C SER A 38 18.72 45.63 11.10
N PRO A 39 18.47 46.92 11.40
CA PRO A 39 17.23 47.68 11.15
C PRO A 39 17.51 49.09 10.57
N VAL A 40 16.83 49.46 9.49
CA VAL A 40 16.32 50.85 9.37
C VAL A 40 14.97 50.81 8.69
N PRO A 41 13.90 51.13 9.43
CA PRO A 41 12.78 51.83 8.83
C PRO A 41 12.48 53.17 9.54
N GLN A 42 11.98 54.14 8.79
CA GLN A 42 11.79 55.53 9.19
C GLN A 42 10.63 55.75 10.19
N GLY A 43 10.69 55.13 11.37
CA GLY A 43 9.67 55.33 12.39
C GLY A 43 8.35 54.60 12.11
N PHE A 44 7.35 54.93 12.91
CA PHE A 44 5.95 54.64 12.65
C PHE A 44 5.32 55.82 11.88
N ASP A 45 4.39 55.55 10.97
CA ASP A 45 3.63 56.60 10.30
C ASP A 45 2.58 57.25 11.25
N GLU A 46 1.84 58.25 10.78
CA GLU A 46 0.82 58.96 11.58
C GLU A 46 -0.35 58.06 12.05
N ASN A 47 -0.46 56.85 11.49
CA ASN A 47 -1.42 55.83 11.87
C ASN A 47 -0.84 54.81 12.86
N GLY A 48 0.44 54.91 13.21
CA GLY A 48 1.12 53.98 14.11
C GLY A 48 1.49 52.66 13.45
N GLU A 49 1.69 52.62 12.13
CA GLU A 49 2.15 51.45 11.36
C GLU A 49 3.66 51.54 11.04
N PRO A 50 4.43 50.43 11.10
CA PRO A 50 5.85 50.44 10.77
C PRO A 50 6.08 50.56 9.25
N VAL A 51 6.79 51.60 8.84
CA VAL A 51 7.17 51.82 7.42
C VAL A 51 8.20 50.76 7.01
N THR A 52 8.12 50.13 5.82
CA THR A 52 9.11 49.11 5.40
C THR A 52 10.34 49.73 4.71
N GLY A 53 11.56 49.34 5.12
CA GLY A 53 12.83 49.85 4.58
C GLY A 53 13.21 49.30 3.19
N SER A 54 14.08 50.02 2.47
CA SER A 54 14.61 49.61 1.15
C SER A 54 15.70 48.52 1.27
N PRO A 55 15.80 47.55 0.33
CA PRO A 55 16.79 46.46 0.40
C PRO A 55 18.23 46.94 0.14
N GLY A 56 19.20 46.59 1.01
CA GLY A 56 20.65 46.68 0.72
C GLY A 56 21.59 47.38 1.72
N ALA A 57 21.28 47.41 3.03
CA ALA A 57 22.15 48.03 4.06
C ALA A 57 23.10 47.02 4.76
N GLU A 58 24.27 47.45 5.22
CA GLU A 58 25.20 46.62 6.03
C GLU A 58 24.61 46.27 7.42
N PRO A 59 24.94 45.11 8.02
CA PRO A 59 24.41 44.69 9.32
C PRO A 59 24.86 45.60 10.48
N SER A 60 23.98 45.78 11.48
CA SER A 60 24.20 46.65 12.65
C SER A 60 25.23 46.08 13.64
N THR A 61 26.00 46.95 14.31
CA THR A 61 27.00 46.55 15.32
C THR A 61 26.38 46.24 16.69
N ASP A 62 27.07 45.45 17.53
CA ASP A 62 26.62 45.10 18.90
C ASP A 62 26.33 46.32 19.79
N GLU A 63 27.07 47.42 19.59
CA GLU A 63 26.85 48.68 20.31
C GLU A 63 25.54 49.36 19.87
N GLN A 64 25.21 49.31 18.57
CA GLN A 64 23.95 49.83 18.03
C GLN A 64 22.75 48.98 18.45
N LEU A 65 22.91 47.65 18.55
CA LEU A 65 21.88 46.72 19.02
C LEU A 65 21.58 46.89 20.52
N SER A 66 22.58 47.28 21.33
CA SER A 66 22.41 47.51 22.77
C SER A 66 21.59 48.76 23.13
N GLN A 67 21.34 49.64 22.15
CA GLN A 67 20.59 50.90 22.32
C GLN A 67 19.12 50.79 21.91
N LEU A 68 18.65 49.60 21.50
CA LEU A 68 17.26 49.36 21.12
C LEU A 68 16.43 48.84 22.31
N PRO A 69 15.11 49.10 22.36
CA PRO A 69 14.23 48.44 23.33
C PRO A 69 14.28 46.92 23.10
N LYS A 70 14.29 46.11 24.16
CA LYS A 70 14.17 44.65 24.00
C LYS A 70 12.70 44.29 23.96
N VAL A 71 12.29 43.57 22.92
CA VAL A 71 10.90 43.21 22.67
C VAL A 71 10.78 41.70 22.66
N SER A 72 9.73 41.18 23.29
CA SER A 72 9.34 39.78 23.24
C SER A 72 7.90 39.71 22.79
N ALA A 73 7.62 38.94 21.74
CA ALA A 73 6.26 38.69 21.24
C ALA A 73 5.59 37.50 21.96
N GLY A 74 6.17 37.04 23.08
CA GLY A 74 5.71 35.85 23.80
C GLY A 74 6.19 34.53 23.17
N GLU A 75 5.94 33.42 23.88
CA GLU A 75 6.25 32.08 23.37
C GLU A 75 5.29 31.67 22.24
N ARG A 76 5.65 30.60 21.51
CA ARG A 76 4.74 30.00 20.53
C ARG A 76 3.49 29.48 21.22
N GLN A 77 2.33 29.72 20.61
CA GLN A 77 1.03 29.36 21.15
C GLN A 77 0.36 28.27 20.31
N PHE A 78 -0.58 27.54 20.91
CA PHE A 78 -1.39 26.52 20.24
C PHE A 78 -2.87 26.80 20.48
N SER A 79 -3.70 26.61 19.46
CA SER A 79 -5.13 26.89 19.55
C SER A 79 -5.96 26.00 18.65
N ASP A 80 -7.25 25.87 18.98
CA ASP A 80 -8.27 25.38 18.06
C ASP A 80 -8.72 26.51 17.11
N PRO A 81 -9.36 26.21 15.96
CA PRO A 81 -10.02 27.21 15.11
C PRO A 81 -11.25 27.86 15.79
N ASN A 82 -11.63 29.07 15.35
CA ASN A 82 -12.84 29.80 15.76
C ASN A 82 -12.92 30.21 17.25
N VAL A 83 -11.78 30.32 17.93
CA VAL A 83 -11.68 30.80 19.32
C VAL A 83 -10.88 32.10 19.41
N ILE A 84 -10.95 32.78 20.55
CA ILE A 84 -10.10 33.94 20.84
C ILE A 84 -8.77 33.48 21.45
N VAL A 85 -7.67 34.04 20.95
CA VAL A 85 -6.33 33.86 21.51
C VAL A 85 -5.75 35.23 21.89
N SER A 86 -5.20 35.33 23.09
CA SER A 86 -4.47 36.54 23.52
C SER A 86 -3.00 36.44 23.14
N LEU A 87 -2.50 37.42 22.40
CA LEU A 87 -1.07 37.61 22.15
C LEU A 87 -0.50 38.51 23.25
N LEU A 88 0.55 38.05 23.91
CA LEU A 88 1.16 38.71 25.06
C LEU A 88 2.55 39.22 24.69
N GLY A 89 2.66 40.54 24.55
CA GLY A 89 3.92 41.24 24.31
C GLY A 89 4.56 41.72 25.62
N GLU A 90 5.88 41.57 25.70
CA GLU A 90 6.70 42.16 26.77
C GLU A 90 7.76 43.08 26.19
N VAL A 91 8.05 44.18 26.91
CA VAL A 91 9.09 45.14 26.53
C VAL A 91 9.98 45.47 27.73
N GLU A 92 11.29 45.45 27.52
CA GLU A 92 12.29 46.02 28.43
C GLU A 92 12.95 47.23 27.76
N LEU A 93 12.67 48.43 28.27
CA LEU A 93 13.17 49.69 27.72
C LEU A 93 14.60 49.99 28.20
N VAL A 94 15.35 50.74 27.38
CA VAL A 94 16.68 51.25 27.77
C VAL A 94 16.53 52.30 28.89
N ALA A 95 17.42 52.27 29.88
CA ALA A 95 17.35 53.16 31.04
C ALA A 95 17.25 54.64 30.64
N GLY A 96 16.19 55.32 31.10
CA GLY A 96 15.93 56.74 30.79
C GLY A 96 14.97 56.99 29.62
N THR A 97 14.39 55.94 29.01
CA THR A 97 13.39 56.05 27.94
C THR A 97 12.00 55.61 28.41
N THR A 98 10.93 56.06 27.73
CA THR A 98 9.55 55.60 27.96
C THR A 98 8.99 54.93 26.70
N LEU A 99 8.02 54.04 26.87
CA LEU A 99 7.30 53.40 25.77
C LEU A 99 6.52 54.47 24.99
N GLN A 100 6.70 54.55 23.68
CA GLN A 100 6.04 55.54 22.83
C GLN A 100 4.98 54.91 21.94
N ASN A 101 5.34 53.90 21.14
CA ASN A 101 4.42 53.21 20.24
C ASN A 101 4.55 51.69 20.36
N VAL A 102 3.44 50.99 20.17
CA VAL A 102 3.35 49.53 20.10
C VAL A 102 2.48 49.18 18.90
N TYR A 103 2.87 48.14 18.16
CA TYR A 103 2.05 47.65 17.06
C TYR A 103 2.21 46.16 16.79
N TRP A 104 1.10 45.44 16.73
CA TRP A 104 1.01 44.05 16.31
C TRP A 104 0.60 43.95 14.84
N GLN A 105 1.37 43.22 14.06
CA GLN A 105 1.16 42.99 12.63
C GLN A 105 1.04 41.49 12.32
N HIS A 106 0.07 41.13 11.50
CA HIS A 106 0.01 39.80 10.87
C HIS A 106 1.07 39.72 9.76
N ILE A 107 1.94 38.71 9.78
CA ILE A 107 3.08 38.61 8.86
C ILE A 107 3.11 37.34 8.00
N SER A 108 2.35 36.29 8.36
CA SER A 108 2.31 35.05 7.58
C SER A 108 1.13 34.18 7.97
N GLY A 109 0.55 33.47 7.00
CA GLY A 109 -0.59 32.58 7.22
C GLY A 109 -1.90 33.18 6.70
N PRO A 110 -3.05 32.54 6.96
CA PRO A 110 -4.36 33.08 6.65
C PRO A 110 -4.61 34.42 7.32
N GLU A 111 -5.30 35.34 6.65
CA GLU A 111 -5.63 36.67 7.20
C GLU A 111 -6.40 36.56 8.52
N VAL A 112 -5.99 37.38 9.49
CA VAL A 112 -6.57 37.43 10.84
C VAL A 112 -6.73 38.86 11.31
N ARG A 113 -7.85 39.14 11.96
CA ARG A 113 -8.10 40.46 12.57
C ARG A 113 -7.46 40.50 13.96
N ILE A 114 -6.62 41.51 14.18
CA ILE A 114 -5.97 41.81 15.47
C ILE A 114 -6.77 42.89 16.19
N ILE A 115 -7.17 42.63 17.43
CA ILE A 115 -8.02 43.48 18.25
C ILE A 115 -7.14 44.39 19.10
N SER A 116 -7.26 45.71 18.96
CA SER A 116 -6.39 46.66 19.66
C SER A 116 -4.90 46.39 19.40
N PRO A 117 -4.44 46.42 18.13
CA PRO A 117 -3.06 46.08 17.77
C PRO A 117 -2.01 47.01 18.40
N LYS A 118 -2.44 48.14 18.97
CA LYS A 118 -1.60 49.15 19.63
C LYS A 118 -1.35 48.91 21.12
N GLU A 119 -1.86 47.79 21.66
CA GLU A 119 -1.63 47.38 23.04
C GLU A 119 -0.57 46.28 23.13
N LEU A 120 0.18 46.22 24.24
CA LEU A 120 1.13 45.13 24.46
C LEU A 120 0.43 43.77 24.56
N THR A 121 -0.78 43.75 25.14
CA THR A 121 -1.66 42.59 25.14
C THR A 121 -2.79 42.83 24.16
N THR A 122 -2.88 41.99 23.14
CA THR A 122 -3.91 42.05 22.10
C THR A 122 -4.62 40.70 22.00
N GLN A 123 -5.74 40.65 21.29
CA GLN A 123 -6.48 39.44 21.03
C GLN A 123 -6.68 39.25 19.54
N ILE A 124 -6.82 38.00 19.11
CA ILE A 124 -7.21 37.65 17.75
C ILE A 124 -8.39 36.69 17.79
N VAL A 125 -9.18 36.69 16.72
CA VAL A 125 -10.12 35.60 16.43
C VAL A 125 -9.42 34.65 15.47
N VAL A 126 -9.24 33.40 15.89
CA VAL A 126 -8.61 32.38 15.06
C VAL A 126 -9.57 31.97 13.94
N PRO A 127 -9.17 31.99 12.66
CA PRO A 127 -10.07 31.73 11.55
C PRO A 127 -10.48 30.25 11.49
N ASP A 128 -11.54 29.93 10.75
CA ASP A 128 -11.93 28.54 10.52
C ASP A 128 -10.88 27.84 9.63
N LEU A 129 -10.23 26.81 10.19
CA LEU A 129 -9.13 26.10 9.53
C LEU A 129 -9.40 24.60 9.53
N GLN A 130 -9.22 23.97 8.37
CA GLN A 130 -9.50 22.54 8.16
C GLN A 130 -8.24 21.66 8.26
N HIS A 131 -7.04 22.26 8.28
CA HIS A 131 -5.76 21.57 8.42
C HIS A 131 -4.88 22.31 9.43
N GLU A 132 -3.86 21.62 9.95
CA GLU A 132 -2.84 22.26 10.81
C GLU A 132 -2.20 23.43 10.06
N THR A 133 -2.27 24.62 10.67
CA THR A 133 -1.84 25.87 10.03
C THR A 133 -1.06 26.72 11.02
N GLN A 134 0.01 27.36 10.56
CA GLN A 134 0.81 28.29 11.34
C GLN A 134 0.46 29.74 10.94
N ILE A 135 0.18 30.59 11.92
CA ILE A 135 -0.08 32.02 11.74
C ILE A 135 1.03 32.80 12.46
N GLY A 136 1.66 33.73 11.78
CA GLY A 136 2.80 34.50 12.28
C GLY A 136 2.42 35.95 12.57
N PHE A 137 2.92 36.44 13.70
CA PHE A 137 2.69 37.80 14.17
C PHE A 137 4.02 38.49 14.48
N ARG A 138 4.09 39.79 14.25
CA ARG A 138 5.21 40.65 14.62
C ARG A 138 4.73 41.73 15.60
N LEU A 139 5.37 41.82 16.75
CA LEU A 139 5.26 42.94 17.68
C LEU A 139 6.38 43.92 17.41
N SER A 140 6.05 45.17 17.13
CA SER A 140 6.99 46.28 16.95
C SER A 140 6.79 47.31 18.07
N VAL A 141 7.89 47.82 18.62
CA VAL A 141 7.86 48.78 19.74
C VAL A 141 8.82 49.93 19.49
N GLU A 142 8.38 51.15 19.73
CA GLU A 142 9.17 52.39 19.71
C GLU A 142 9.34 52.95 21.13
N ASP A 143 10.57 53.38 21.45
CA ASP A 143 10.84 54.17 22.65
C ASP A 143 10.76 55.68 22.39
N SER A 144 10.79 56.48 23.46
CA SER A 144 10.73 57.95 23.42
C SER A 144 11.86 58.64 22.64
N ASN A 145 12.89 57.90 22.20
CA ASN A 145 13.99 58.40 21.38
C ASN A 145 13.85 58.03 19.90
N GLY A 146 12.72 57.43 19.51
CA GLY A 146 12.45 56.96 18.16
C GLY A 146 13.21 55.69 17.78
N LYS A 147 13.69 54.91 18.75
CA LYS A 147 14.33 53.61 18.49
C LYS A 147 13.29 52.51 18.45
N ILE A 148 13.30 51.74 17.36
CA ILE A 148 12.34 50.66 17.11
C ILE A 148 13.04 49.32 17.18
N ASN A 149 12.41 48.36 17.86
CA ASN A 149 12.76 46.96 17.76
C ASN A 149 11.48 46.11 17.62
N SER A 150 11.64 44.89 17.14
CA SER A 150 10.51 43.98 16.93
C SER A 150 10.84 42.54 17.27
N ALA A 151 9.82 41.78 17.64
CA ALA A 151 9.90 40.33 17.83
C ALA A 151 8.74 39.64 17.12
N THR A 152 8.92 38.38 16.76
CA THR A 152 7.88 37.58 16.10
C THR A 152 7.47 36.39 16.95
N THR A 153 6.18 36.06 16.94
CA THR A 153 5.67 34.81 17.52
C THR A 153 4.79 34.09 16.50
N PHE A 154 4.53 32.81 16.77
CA PHE A 154 3.72 31.95 15.92
C PHE A 154 2.63 31.26 16.72
N LEU A 155 1.43 31.26 16.15
CA LEU A 155 0.30 30.47 16.60
C LEU A 155 0.17 29.22 15.71
N TYR A 156 0.18 28.04 16.32
CA TYR A 156 -0.08 26.78 15.64
C TYR A 156 -1.53 26.37 15.89
N VAL A 157 -2.33 26.38 14.84
CA VAL A 157 -3.75 26.02 14.91
C VAL A 157 -3.90 24.55 14.51
N THR A 158 -4.31 23.70 15.44
CA THR A 158 -4.53 22.28 15.20
C THR A 158 -6.02 21.98 15.24
N PRO A 159 -6.70 21.78 14.10
CA PRO A 159 -8.12 21.49 14.10
C PRO A 159 -8.40 20.11 14.70
N VAL A 160 -9.06 20.07 15.86
CA VAL A 160 -9.66 18.83 16.37
C VAL A 160 -10.89 18.49 15.50
N PRO A 161 -11.13 17.21 15.14
CA PRO A 161 -12.36 16.81 14.48
C PRO A 161 -13.58 17.06 15.38
N ALA A 162 -14.17 18.26 15.29
CA ALA A 162 -15.40 18.60 15.99
C ALA A 162 -16.60 18.12 15.18
N PHE A 163 -17.53 17.39 15.81
CA PHE A 163 -18.72 16.85 15.14
C PHE A 163 -19.60 17.96 14.52
N VAL A 164 -19.70 19.12 15.17
CA VAL A 164 -20.18 20.39 14.62
C VAL A 164 -19.19 21.49 14.99
N ARG A 165 -18.79 22.31 14.03
CA ARG A 165 -18.01 23.53 14.22
C ARG A 165 -18.96 24.73 14.35
N VAL A 166 -18.68 25.63 15.27
CA VAL A 166 -19.41 26.90 15.40
C VAL A 166 -18.49 28.04 14.94
N ILE A 167 -18.95 28.81 13.95
CA ILE A 167 -18.21 29.90 13.33
C ILE A 167 -18.97 31.19 13.62
N GLY A 168 -18.37 32.14 14.34
CA GLY A 168 -18.91 33.48 14.56
C GLY A 168 -18.17 34.52 13.72
N ASP A 169 -18.83 35.64 13.42
CA ASP A 169 -18.26 36.76 12.66
C ASP A 169 -17.88 37.93 13.58
N VAL A 170 -17.24 38.97 13.02
CA VAL A 170 -17.05 40.27 13.65
C VAL A 170 -18.16 41.22 13.21
N VAL A 171 -18.88 41.79 14.17
CA VAL A 171 -20.03 42.67 13.95
C VAL A 171 -19.78 44.04 14.58
N GLU A 172 -20.36 45.08 14.01
CA GLU A 172 -20.35 46.41 14.63
C GLU A 172 -21.51 46.51 15.63
N GLU A 173 -21.38 47.33 16.68
CA GLU A 173 -22.42 47.49 17.71
C GLU A 173 -23.75 48.00 17.14
N ASN A 174 -23.71 48.68 15.99
CA ASN A 174 -24.90 49.15 15.28
C ASN A 174 -25.54 48.09 14.36
N ASP A 175 -24.93 46.91 14.22
CA ASP A 175 -25.55 45.78 13.52
C ASP A 175 -26.74 45.26 14.32
N LYS A 176 -27.74 44.71 13.62
CA LYS A 176 -28.97 44.24 14.27
C LYS A 176 -28.82 42.86 14.91
N GLU A 177 -27.91 42.05 14.38
CA GLU A 177 -27.73 40.66 14.78
C GLU A 177 -26.33 40.17 14.45
N ALA A 178 -25.84 39.26 15.28
CA ALA A 178 -24.68 38.43 15.02
C ALA A 178 -25.12 37.06 14.49
N ILE A 179 -24.49 36.59 13.41
CA ILE A 179 -24.81 35.29 12.80
C ILE A 179 -23.71 34.29 13.14
N PHE A 180 -24.09 33.19 13.78
CA PHE A 180 -23.24 32.02 13.98
C PHE A 180 -23.59 30.94 12.95
N THR A 181 -22.60 30.46 12.20
CA THR A 181 -22.74 29.32 11.29
C THR A 181 -22.29 28.03 11.98
N LEU A 182 -23.19 27.06 12.08
CA LEU A 182 -22.91 25.71 12.56
C LEU A 182 -22.64 24.82 11.36
N ARG A 183 -21.45 24.23 11.26
CA ARG A 183 -21.02 23.42 10.11
C ARG A 183 -20.62 22.00 10.52
N LEU A 184 -21.13 20.99 9.82
CA LEU A 184 -20.75 19.58 9.96
C LEU A 184 -19.48 19.26 9.18
N LEU A 185 -18.73 18.25 9.62
CA LEU A 185 -17.54 17.75 8.89
C LEU A 185 -17.91 17.05 7.58
N ALA A 186 -19.13 16.53 7.47
CA ALA A 186 -19.69 15.91 6.27
C ALA A 186 -21.22 16.08 6.28
N PRO A 187 -21.91 15.97 5.13
CA PRO A 187 -23.37 16.04 5.08
C PRO A 187 -24.02 15.05 6.04
N ALA A 188 -25.07 15.50 6.77
CA ALA A 188 -25.77 14.66 7.73
C ALA A 188 -26.36 13.41 7.04
N THR A 189 -26.09 12.23 7.58
CA THR A 189 -26.61 10.94 7.07
C THR A 189 -27.96 10.56 7.68
N GLU A 190 -28.34 11.22 8.76
CA GLU A 190 -29.63 11.14 9.45
C GLU A 190 -30.00 12.52 10.01
N THR A 191 -31.28 12.76 10.31
CA THR A 191 -31.71 14.03 10.89
C THR A 191 -31.05 14.25 12.26
N LEU A 192 -30.30 15.33 12.41
CA LEU A 192 -29.50 15.64 13.60
C LEU A 192 -30.01 16.92 14.26
N SER A 193 -30.35 16.84 15.54
CA SER A 193 -30.71 18.00 16.36
C SER A 193 -29.50 18.49 17.14
N VAL A 194 -29.10 19.75 16.92
CA VAL A 194 -27.99 20.40 17.62
C VAL A 194 -28.57 21.48 18.54
N ALA A 195 -28.43 21.30 19.84
CA ALA A 195 -28.81 22.34 20.80
C ALA A 195 -27.76 23.45 20.81
N TYR A 196 -28.17 24.68 21.06
CA TYR A 196 -27.24 25.81 21.20
C TYR A 196 -27.66 26.74 22.33
N THR A 197 -26.69 27.41 22.92
CA THR A 197 -26.89 28.50 23.88
C THR A 197 -25.78 29.52 23.74
N THR A 198 -26.12 30.80 23.85
CA THR A 198 -25.13 31.88 24.01
C THR A 198 -24.50 31.81 25.40
N LEU A 199 -23.23 32.17 25.49
CA LEU A 199 -22.46 32.30 26.72
C LEU A 199 -21.86 33.72 26.77
N PRO A 200 -21.92 34.41 27.92
CA PRO A 200 -21.32 35.73 28.07
C PRO A 200 -19.79 35.64 27.96
N GLY A 201 -19.20 36.66 27.36
CA GLY A 201 -17.75 36.90 27.33
C GLY A 201 -17.45 38.18 28.09
N SER A 202 -16.81 39.15 27.43
CA SER A 202 -16.77 40.53 27.96
C SER A 202 -18.09 41.27 27.73
N ALA A 203 -18.89 40.84 26.74
CA ALA A 203 -20.26 41.34 26.53
C ALA A 203 -21.24 40.68 27.51
N GLU A 204 -22.05 41.51 28.16
CA GLU A 204 -23.07 41.19 29.15
C GLU A 204 -24.42 40.81 28.48
N ALA A 205 -24.92 39.64 28.87
CA ALA A 205 -26.18 39.12 28.36
C ALA A 205 -27.37 39.99 28.80
N GLY A 206 -28.14 40.48 27.84
CA GLY A 206 -29.31 41.33 28.06
C GLY A 206 -29.00 42.83 28.08
N LEU A 207 -27.71 43.21 28.04
CA LEU A 207 -27.27 44.59 27.82
C LEU A 207 -26.71 44.75 26.39
N ASP A 208 -25.89 43.81 25.94
CA ASP A 208 -25.15 43.95 24.66
C ASP A 208 -25.65 42.98 23.58
N TYR A 209 -26.20 41.86 24.01
CA TYR A 209 -26.88 40.91 23.14
C TYR A 209 -28.05 40.25 23.85
N MET A 210 -29.06 39.84 23.09
CA MET A 210 -30.18 39.10 23.67
C MET A 210 -29.79 37.63 23.85
N PRO A 211 -29.71 37.10 25.08
CA PRO A 211 -29.29 35.72 25.30
C PRO A 211 -30.25 34.76 24.60
N THR A 212 -29.69 33.91 23.74
CA THR A 212 -30.46 33.05 22.85
C THR A 212 -30.07 31.60 23.07
N SER A 213 -31.05 30.72 23.25
CA SER A 213 -30.86 29.28 23.31
C SER A 213 -31.96 28.56 22.54
N GLY A 214 -31.65 27.39 21.99
CA GLY A 214 -32.58 26.64 21.14
C GLY A 214 -31.95 25.39 20.56
N SER A 215 -32.51 24.91 19.45
CA SER A 215 -31.95 23.82 18.66
C SER A 215 -32.13 24.07 17.17
N VAL A 216 -31.10 23.78 16.39
CA VAL A 216 -31.19 23.71 14.92
C VAL A 216 -31.26 22.24 14.49
N ILE A 217 -32.01 21.97 13.42
CA ILE A 217 -32.12 20.63 12.82
C ILE A 217 -31.33 20.64 11.52
N PHE A 218 -30.39 19.71 11.40
CA PHE A 218 -29.76 19.36 10.13
C PHE A 218 -30.55 18.21 9.52
N GLU A 219 -31.18 18.44 8.36
CA GLU A 219 -31.82 17.39 7.59
C GLU A 219 -30.78 16.55 6.84
N VAL A 220 -31.19 15.37 6.37
CA VAL A 220 -30.28 14.49 5.61
C VAL A 220 -29.73 15.22 4.38
N GLY A 221 -28.41 15.31 4.29
CA GLY A 221 -27.69 16.05 3.24
C GLY A 221 -27.32 17.49 3.60
N ASP A 222 -27.85 18.04 4.70
CA ASP A 222 -27.42 19.35 5.18
C ASP A 222 -25.99 19.28 5.72
N ILE A 223 -25.24 20.35 5.48
CA ILE A 223 -23.88 20.51 6.00
C ILE A 223 -23.73 21.76 6.87
N GLU A 224 -24.65 22.73 6.77
CA GLU A 224 -24.62 24.00 7.48
C GLU A 224 -26.01 24.42 7.97
N GLN A 225 -26.04 25.07 9.13
CA GLN A 225 -27.21 25.77 9.68
C GLN A 225 -26.75 27.10 10.30
N GLN A 226 -27.63 28.10 10.38
CA GLN A 226 -27.31 29.41 10.95
C GLN A 226 -28.14 29.72 12.19
N VAL A 227 -27.53 30.41 13.15
CA VAL A 227 -28.19 30.94 14.34
C VAL A 227 -27.93 32.44 14.42
N ALA A 228 -28.98 33.24 14.31
CA ALA A 228 -28.92 34.67 14.53
C ALA A 228 -29.16 35.01 16.01
N VAL A 229 -28.31 35.88 16.56
CA VAL A 229 -28.41 36.42 17.92
C VAL A 229 -28.57 37.93 17.81
N ALA A 230 -29.69 38.46 18.29
CA ALA A 230 -29.94 39.90 18.23
C ALA A 230 -28.94 40.66 19.12
N LEU A 231 -28.35 41.72 18.57
CA LEU A 231 -27.51 42.65 19.32
C LEU A 231 -28.40 43.72 19.96
N ILE A 232 -28.00 44.18 21.13
CA ILE A 232 -28.65 45.27 21.84
C ILE A 232 -27.68 46.43 21.76
N ASN A 233 -28.06 47.45 20.98
CA ASN A 233 -27.27 48.66 20.86
C ASN A 233 -27.32 49.43 22.20
N GLY A 234 -26.16 49.56 22.85
CA GLY A 234 -26.00 49.94 24.24
C GLY A 234 -25.45 51.35 24.42
N ASP A 235 -24.54 51.50 25.38
CA ASP A 235 -23.90 52.77 25.68
C ASP A 235 -22.82 53.05 24.62
N ALA A 236 -22.85 54.25 24.03
CA ALA A 236 -22.01 54.62 22.88
C ALA A 236 -20.48 54.61 23.14
N ASN A 237 -20.04 54.13 24.30
CA ASN A 237 -18.72 54.33 24.85
C ASN A 237 -18.19 53.12 25.63
N GLU A 238 -18.42 51.94 25.08
CA GLU A 238 -17.90 50.68 25.59
C GLU A 238 -16.64 50.26 24.80
N THR A 239 -15.80 49.41 25.38
CA THR A 239 -14.69 48.80 24.62
C THR A 239 -15.22 47.67 23.75
N SER A 240 -14.61 47.40 22.59
CA SER A 240 -14.96 46.21 21.80
C SER A 240 -14.97 44.96 22.68
N GLU A 241 -15.99 44.15 22.51
CA GLU A 241 -16.33 43.08 23.45
C GLU A 241 -16.87 41.87 22.71
N PHE A 242 -16.91 40.70 23.36
CA PHE A 242 -17.28 39.47 22.69
C PHE A 242 -18.25 38.64 23.53
N PHE A 243 -19.00 37.81 22.83
CA PHE A 243 -19.76 36.71 23.44
C PHE A 243 -19.62 35.47 22.56
N SER A 244 -20.05 34.32 23.08
CA SER A 244 -19.88 33.04 22.39
C SER A 244 -21.19 32.30 22.21
N LEU A 245 -21.21 31.39 21.24
CA LEU A 245 -22.28 30.42 21.06
C LEU A 245 -21.73 29.01 21.24
N GLN A 246 -22.25 28.30 22.23
CA GLN A 246 -21.94 26.89 22.47
C GLN A 246 -23.00 26.02 21.81
N ALA A 247 -22.59 25.18 20.87
CA ALA A 247 -23.38 24.10 20.31
C ALA A 247 -23.12 22.80 21.07
N THR A 248 -24.18 22.08 21.41
CA THR A 248 -24.14 20.79 22.10
C THR A 248 -24.93 19.76 21.33
N ILE A 249 -24.32 18.59 21.17
CA ILE A 249 -24.95 17.43 20.56
C ILE A 249 -25.02 16.34 21.61
N ASN A 250 -26.24 15.85 21.82
CA ASN A 250 -26.53 14.77 22.74
C ASN A 250 -27.22 13.65 21.95
N THR A 251 -26.43 12.72 21.42
CA THR A 251 -26.94 11.46 20.86
C THR A 251 -26.71 10.33 21.86
N GLU A 252 -27.27 9.14 21.61
CA GLU A 252 -27.02 7.96 22.45
C GLU A 252 -25.53 7.54 22.47
N GLN A 253 -24.72 7.99 21.50
CA GLN A 253 -23.32 7.60 21.33
C GLN A 253 -22.29 8.73 21.55
N ILE A 254 -22.68 10.00 21.37
CA ILE A 254 -21.76 11.14 21.44
C ILE A 254 -22.39 12.27 22.26
N GLN A 255 -21.65 12.72 23.27
CA GLN A 255 -21.86 14.01 23.92
C GLN A 255 -20.67 14.91 23.56
N ALA A 256 -20.91 15.90 22.71
CA ALA A 256 -19.87 16.82 22.26
C ALA A 256 -20.37 18.26 22.34
N THR A 257 -19.47 19.16 22.74
CA THR A 257 -19.70 20.60 22.81
C THR A 257 -18.64 21.32 21.99
N ASN A 258 -19.05 22.30 21.20
CA ASN A 258 -18.14 23.19 20.48
C ASN A 258 -18.61 24.63 20.68
N THR A 259 -17.69 25.56 20.84
CA THR A 259 -17.99 26.96 21.08
C THR A 259 -17.34 27.81 19.99
N GLY A 260 -18.12 28.70 19.38
CA GLY A 260 -17.64 29.73 18.47
C GLY A 260 -17.82 31.10 19.10
N VAL A 261 -17.00 32.07 18.69
CA VAL A 261 -16.99 33.42 19.28
C VAL A 261 -17.34 34.47 18.23
N THR A 262 -18.09 35.49 18.63
CA THR A 262 -18.30 36.72 17.85
C THR A 262 -17.82 37.93 18.65
N LEU A 263 -17.19 38.87 17.95
CA LEU A 263 -16.75 40.16 18.50
C LEU A 263 -17.73 41.26 18.06
N ILE A 264 -18.20 42.05 19.02
CA ILE A 264 -18.93 43.30 18.85
C ILE A 264 -17.93 44.45 18.92
N ASN A 265 -17.84 45.24 17.85
CA ASN A 265 -16.93 46.36 17.74
C ASN A 265 -17.65 47.68 18.06
N ASN A 266 -17.14 48.46 19.02
CA ASN A 266 -17.69 49.81 19.30
C ASN A 266 -16.96 50.87 18.45
N SER A 267 -17.74 51.74 17.79
CA SER A 267 -17.26 52.87 17.00
C SER A 267 -17.65 54.20 17.68
N PRO A 268 -16.79 55.24 17.71
CA PRO A 268 -17.11 56.49 18.42
C PRO A 268 -18.34 57.20 17.83
N GLN A 269 -19.35 57.51 18.67
CA GLN A 269 -20.52 58.31 18.28
C GLN A 269 -20.21 59.81 18.14
N VAL A 270 -20.90 60.47 17.20
CA VAL A 270 -20.60 61.83 16.70
C VAL A 270 -21.45 62.90 17.38
N VAL A 271 -20.83 63.83 18.13
CA VAL A 271 -21.49 65.10 18.56
C VAL A 271 -21.40 66.13 17.42
N THR A 272 -22.48 66.88 17.19
CA THR A 272 -22.55 67.89 16.11
C THR A 272 -22.09 69.27 16.57
N PHE A 273 -21.24 69.91 15.77
CA PHE A 273 -20.85 71.31 15.97
C PHE A 273 -22.00 72.26 15.64
N THR A 274 -22.05 73.43 16.31
CA THR A 274 -23.17 74.40 16.22
C THR A 274 -23.45 74.88 14.79
N GLN A 275 -22.49 74.77 13.87
CA GLN A 275 -22.66 75.06 12.44
C GLN A 275 -21.81 74.09 11.59
N ALA A 276 -22.32 73.70 10.42
CA ALA A 276 -21.57 72.93 9.43
C ALA A 276 -20.60 73.87 8.71
N VAL A 277 -19.29 73.65 8.88
CA VAL A 277 -18.24 74.48 8.28
C VAL A 277 -17.31 73.57 7.53
N THR A 278 -17.20 73.75 6.22
CA THR A 278 -16.30 72.97 5.36
C THR A 278 -15.15 73.79 4.78
N THR A 279 -15.22 75.13 4.74
CA THR A 279 -14.14 75.96 4.17
C THR A 279 -14.02 77.33 4.86
N LEU A 280 -12.79 77.73 5.20
CA LEU A 280 -12.46 79.01 5.83
C LEU A 280 -11.24 79.64 5.13
N LYS A 281 -11.19 80.96 4.92
CA LYS A 281 -10.06 81.58 4.18
C LYS A 281 -8.95 82.04 5.11
N ILE A 282 -7.72 82.09 4.60
CA ILE A 282 -6.57 82.68 5.32
C ILE A 282 -6.91 84.14 5.68
N GLY A 283 -6.96 84.44 6.99
CA GLY A 283 -7.30 85.75 7.56
C GLY A 283 -8.73 85.90 8.11
N GLU A 284 -9.61 84.91 7.95
CA GLU A 284 -10.94 84.88 8.57
C GLU A 284 -10.89 84.23 9.95
N VAL A 285 -11.69 84.70 10.93
CA VAL A 285 -11.81 84.06 12.26
C VAL A 285 -13.19 83.44 12.40
N LEU A 286 -13.27 82.22 12.93
CA LEU A 286 -14.51 81.46 13.03
C LEU A 286 -14.69 80.87 14.43
N SER A 287 -15.82 81.13 15.08
CA SER A 287 -16.21 80.43 16.31
C SER A 287 -17.23 79.34 15.97
N ASN A 288 -16.90 78.09 16.27
CA ASN A 288 -17.78 76.94 16.04
C ASN A 288 -17.60 75.89 17.16
N PRO A 289 -18.07 76.19 18.38
CA PRO A 289 -18.05 75.23 19.48
C PRO A 289 -19.05 74.09 19.24
N VAL A 290 -18.87 72.95 19.93
CA VAL A 290 -19.93 71.94 20.01
C VAL A 290 -21.14 72.49 20.77
N ASP A 291 -22.36 72.08 20.40
CA ASP A 291 -23.55 72.48 21.14
C ASP A 291 -23.55 71.80 22.51
N GLU A 292 -23.22 72.57 23.56
CA GLU A 292 -23.11 72.08 24.94
C GLU A 292 -24.40 71.44 25.48
N THR A 293 -25.55 71.70 24.85
CA THR A 293 -26.83 71.05 25.24
C THR A 293 -26.96 69.61 24.75
N THR A 294 -26.05 69.16 23.87
CA THR A 294 -26.02 67.81 23.28
C THR A 294 -24.92 66.92 23.86
N ILE A 295 -24.12 67.41 24.82
CA ILE A 295 -23.01 66.68 25.43
C ILE A 295 -23.53 65.87 26.64
N PRO A 296 -23.49 64.53 26.64
CA PRO A 296 -23.76 63.74 27.84
C PRO A 296 -22.48 63.64 28.68
N GLY A 297 -22.49 64.11 29.94
CA GLY A 297 -21.40 63.91 30.90
C GLY A 297 -21.07 65.11 31.80
N VAL A 298 -20.27 64.87 32.85
CA VAL A 298 -19.72 65.91 33.75
C VAL A 298 -18.20 65.99 33.49
N GLY A 299 -17.72 67.10 32.95
CA GLY A 299 -16.32 67.27 32.54
C GLY A 299 -16.04 68.64 31.90
N THR A 300 -14.77 68.97 31.71
CA THR A 300 -14.37 70.22 31.03
C THR A 300 -14.09 69.95 29.56
N LEU A 301 -14.71 70.74 28.69
CA LEU A 301 -14.53 70.65 27.25
C LEU A 301 -13.32 71.47 26.79
N ILE A 302 -12.46 70.89 25.97
CA ILE A 302 -11.31 71.56 25.34
C ILE A 302 -11.31 71.31 23.83
N TYR A 303 -10.64 72.18 23.07
CA TYR A 303 -10.55 72.09 21.61
C TYR A 303 -9.09 72.02 21.17
N GLU A 304 -8.80 71.15 20.21
CA GLU A 304 -7.47 70.97 19.65
C GLU A 304 -7.52 70.89 18.12
N SER A 305 -6.49 71.40 17.45
CA SER A 305 -6.33 71.31 16.00
C SER A 305 -5.37 70.18 15.66
N SER A 306 -5.67 69.39 14.63
CA SER A 306 -4.77 68.36 14.11
C SER A 306 -3.45 68.93 13.61
N ASP A 307 -3.44 70.20 13.17
CA ASP A 307 -2.22 70.96 12.89
C ASP A 307 -2.40 72.44 13.33
N PRO A 308 -1.90 72.82 14.52
CA PRO A 308 -2.00 74.18 15.02
C PRO A 308 -1.19 75.19 14.19
N THR A 309 -0.34 74.74 13.26
CA THR A 309 0.41 75.62 12.34
C THR A 309 -0.37 75.99 11.09
N ILE A 310 -1.44 75.24 10.75
CA ILE A 310 -2.37 75.53 9.66
C ILE A 310 -3.59 76.29 10.17
N VAL A 311 -4.17 75.89 11.32
CA VAL A 311 -5.23 76.64 12.04
C VAL A 311 -4.99 76.51 13.54
N SER A 312 -4.89 77.62 14.26
CA SER A 312 -4.88 77.61 15.73
C SER A 312 -6.30 77.69 16.30
N VAL A 313 -6.60 76.93 17.35
CA VAL A 313 -7.87 76.97 18.09
C VAL A 313 -7.65 77.39 19.55
N ASN A 314 -8.51 78.25 20.10
CA ASN A 314 -8.43 78.68 21.50
C ASN A 314 -9.40 77.88 22.41
N ALA A 315 -9.30 78.10 23.73
CA ALA A 315 -10.11 77.42 24.73
C ALA A 315 -11.64 77.66 24.62
N ALA A 316 -12.08 78.64 23.82
CA ALA A 316 -13.49 78.92 23.55
C ALA A 316 -13.99 78.32 22.21
N GLY A 317 -13.16 77.53 21.51
CA GLY A 317 -13.50 76.92 20.22
C GLY A 317 -13.43 77.89 19.03
N GLU A 318 -12.67 78.99 19.14
CA GLU A 318 -12.46 79.96 18.07
C GLU A 318 -11.20 79.63 17.25
N LEU A 319 -11.35 79.58 15.93
CA LEU A 319 -10.35 79.20 14.93
C LEU A 319 -9.72 80.41 14.26
N THR A 320 -8.40 80.38 14.13
CA THR A 320 -7.61 81.34 13.33
C THR A 320 -6.74 80.60 12.30
N PRO A 321 -7.04 80.71 11.01
CA PRO A 321 -6.25 80.15 9.91
C PRO A 321 -4.92 80.87 9.73
N LEU A 322 -3.85 80.07 9.59
CA LEU A 322 -2.47 80.54 9.49
C LEU A 322 -1.83 80.12 8.15
N ARG A 323 -2.25 79.01 7.55
CA ARG A 323 -1.75 78.51 6.26
C ARG A 323 -2.86 77.76 5.52
N SER A 324 -2.76 77.66 4.20
CA SER A 324 -3.63 76.78 3.41
C SER A 324 -3.37 75.33 3.74
N GLY A 325 -4.42 74.55 3.86
CA GLY A 325 -4.33 73.15 4.24
C GLY A 325 -5.63 72.68 4.87
N VAL A 326 -5.72 71.38 5.06
CA VAL A 326 -6.87 70.75 5.68
C VAL A 326 -6.47 70.39 7.09
N VAL A 327 -7.28 70.79 8.06
CA VAL A 327 -7.10 70.35 9.45
C VAL A 327 -8.41 69.83 10.00
N ILE A 328 -8.32 68.95 10.98
CA ILE A 328 -9.46 68.49 11.77
C ILE A 328 -9.40 69.20 13.10
N ILE A 329 -10.50 69.82 13.50
CA ILE A 329 -10.65 70.38 14.84
C ILE A 329 -11.39 69.34 15.68
N PHE A 330 -10.77 68.95 16.79
CA PHE A 330 -11.31 68.03 17.77
C PHE A 330 -11.92 68.79 18.94
N ALA A 331 -13.12 68.40 19.35
CA ALA A 331 -13.69 68.71 20.65
C ALA A 331 -13.45 67.51 21.56
N ILE A 332 -12.77 67.76 22.68
CA ILE A 332 -12.32 66.72 23.62
C ILE A 332 -12.97 67.00 24.97
N LEU A 333 -13.75 66.04 25.46
CA LEU A 333 -14.28 66.07 26.81
C LEU A 333 -13.23 65.49 27.76
N VAL A 334 -12.85 66.26 28.78
CA VAL A 334 -11.93 65.81 29.83
C VAL A 334 -12.74 65.54 31.09
N SER A 335 -12.78 64.28 31.52
CA SER A 335 -13.50 63.88 32.75
C SER A 335 -12.84 64.49 34.00
N GLU A 336 -13.55 64.50 35.14
CA GLU A 336 -12.97 64.96 36.43
C GLU A 336 -11.74 64.14 36.87
N ASN A 337 -11.55 62.94 36.32
CA ASN A 337 -10.43 62.05 36.60
C ASN A 337 -9.26 62.20 35.61
N GLY A 338 -9.41 63.06 34.57
CA GLY A 338 -8.36 63.36 33.59
C GLY A 338 -8.40 62.54 32.30
N ASP A 339 -9.39 61.65 32.13
CA ASP A 339 -9.56 60.89 30.89
C ASP A 339 -10.03 61.81 29.75
N ARG A 340 -9.40 61.66 28.58
CA ARG A 340 -9.63 62.51 27.41
C ARG A 340 -10.35 61.70 26.33
N GLN A 341 -11.55 62.13 25.96
CA GLN A 341 -12.33 61.50 24.89
C GLN A 341 -12.64 62.52 23.80
N ILE A 342 -12.37 62.16 22.54
CA ILE A 342 -12.82 62.95 21.38
C ILE A 342 -14.32 62.72 21.25
N VAL A 343 -15.10 63.78 21.51
CA VAL A 343 -16.57 63.73 21.47
C VAL A 343 -17.11 64.31 20.17
N GLY A 344 -16.32 65.07 19.43
CA GLY A 344 -16.68 65.51 18.10
C GLY A 344 -15.44 65.92 17.31
N SER A 345 -15.49 65.76 16.00
CA SER A 345 -14.50 66.35 15.12
C SER A 345 -15.15 66.94 13.87
N TYR A 346 -14.57 67.99 13.32
CA TYR A 346 -14.97 68.50 12.01
C TYR A 346 -13.74 68.95 11.24
N GLN A 347 -13.76 68.66 9.94
CA GLN A 347 -12.72 69.06 9.02
C GLN A 347 -12.94 70.51 8.61
N VAL A 348 -11.89 71.32 8.74
CA VAL A 348 -11.84 72.70 8.26
C VAL A 348 -10.81 72.75 7.13
N VAL A 349 -11.30 73.01 5.92
CA VAL A 349 -10.42 73.28 4.79
C VAL A 349 -10.06 74.75 4.80
N ILE A 350 -8.78 75.07 5.04
CA ILE A 350 -8.27 76.41 4.79
C ILE A 350 -7.90 76.51 3.34
N ASP A 351 -8.82 77.07 2.58
CA ASP A 351 -8.59 77.28 1.18
C ASP A 351 -7.93 78.64 0.94
N ASN A 352 -6.96 78.63 0.04
CA ASN A 352 -6.37 79.82 -0.53
C ASN A 352 -6.91 79.97 -1.96
N LEU A 353 -8.25 79.94 -2.10
CA LEU A 353 -8.95 79.69 -3.37
C LEU A 353 -8.34 80.46 -4.56
N GLN A 354 -7.49 79.75 -5.28
CA GLN A 354 -7.58 79.55 -6.70
C GLN A 354 -7.22 78.10 -7.00
N PHE A 355 -8.18 77.27 -7.42
CA PHE A 355 -7.88 75.99 -8.08
C PHE A 355 -8.64 75.85 -9.40
N ASN A 356 -8.00 75.12 -10.31
CA ASN A 356 -8.22 75.04 -11.74
C ASN A 356 -8.63 73.60 -12.11
N PRO A 357 -9.21 73.36 -13.31
CA PRO A 357 -9.43 72.00 -13.84
C PRO A 357 -8.14 71.15 -13.81
N PRO A 358 -8.24 69.80 -13.91
CA PRO A 358 -7.08 68.90 -13.84
C PRO A 358 -5.97 69.33 -14.82
N GLN A 359 -4.71 69.07 -14.46
CA GLN A 359 -3.57 69.30 -15.37
C GLN A 359 -2.73 68.03 -15.38
N LEU A 360 -2.81 67.28 -16.48
CA LEU A 360 -2.02 66.08 -16.71
C LEU A 360 -0.83 66.38 -17.62
N GLY A 361 0.31 65.75 -17.33
CA GLY A 361 1.46 65.72 -18.23
C GLY A 361 1.45 64.46 -19.09
N ASN A 362 1.87 64.56 -20.35
CA ASN A 362 2.12 63.39 -21.18
C ASN A 362 3.23 62.53 -20.59
N ILE A 363 3.07 61.21 -20.66
CA ILE A 363 4.11 60.24 -20.25
C ILE A 363 4.93 59.86 -21.48
N ALA A 364 6.23 59.70 -21.30
CA ALA A 364 7.14 59.25 -22.37
C ALA A 364 6.74 57.86 -22.90
N SER A 365 7.07 57.56 -24.16
CA SER A 365 6.79 56.27 -24.78
C SER A 365 7.23 55.09 -23.92
N GLN A 366 6.38 54.08 -23.82
CA GLN A 366 6.59 52.86 -23.05
C GLN A 366 6.61 51.63 -23.97
N VAL A 367 7.50 50.70 -23.64
CA VAL A 367 7.61 49.40 -24.31
C VAL A 367 7.47 48.32 -23.25
N PHE A 368 6.42 47.53 -23.33
CA PHE A 368 6.13 46.46 -22.37
C PHE A 368 6.33 45.09 -22.99
N ALA A 369 6.82 44.13 -22.21
CA ALA A 369 6.88 42.74 -22.63
C ALA A 369 5.52 42.07 -22.41
N VAL A 370 5.02 41.35 -23.42
CA VAL A 370 3.81 40.52 -23.29
C VAL A 370 4.04 39.43 -22.23
N ASP A 371 3.00 39.12 -21.46
CA ASP A 371 2.98 38.18 -20.32
C ASP A 371 3.85 38.60 -19.12
N VAL A 372 4.30 39.86 -19.07
CA VAL A 372 5.01 40.44 -17.92
C VAL A 372 4.18 41.55 -17.28
N PRO A 373 3.90 41.51 -15.97
CA PRO A 373 3.19 42.59 -15.30
C PRO A 373 3.99 43.89 -15.39
N ILE A 374 3.31 44.99 -15.73
CA ILE A 374 3.98 46.29 -15.84
C ILE A 374 4.16 46.92 -14.47
N THR A 375 5.23 47.70 -14.31
CA THR A 375 5.26 48.71 -13.24
C THR A 375 4.17 49.74 -13.54
N PRO A 376 3.32 50.11 -12.57
CA PRO A 376 2.24 51.06 -12.79
C PRO A 376 2.73 52.36 -13.46
N LEU A 377 2.04 52.80 -14.51
CA LEU A 377 2.28 54.10 -15.13
C LEU A 377 1.31 55.13 -14.53
N SER A 378 1.83 56.11 -13.81
CA SER A 378 1.00 57.10 -13.11
C SER A 378 1.04 58.47 -13.81
N PHE A 379 -0.14 58.98 -14.17
CA PHE A 379 -0.36 60.36 -14.64
C PHE A 379 -0.71 61.25 -13.45
N ALA A 380 0.25 62.03 -12.98
CA ALA A 380 0.02 62.94 -11.85
C ALA A 380 -0.88 64.11 -12.23
N ASN A 381 -1.92 64.38 -11.43
CA ASN A 381 -2.71 65.60 -11.54
C ASN A 381 -2.01 66.76 -10.81
N SER A 382 -1.59 67.77 -11.58
CA SER A 382 -0.96 68.99 -11.06
C SER A 382 -1.90 70.20 -11.02
N GLY A 383 -3.14 70.06 -11.49
CA GLY A 383 -4.12 71.15 -11.62
C GLY A 383 -4.88 71.50 -10.33
N GLY A 384 -4.78 70.61 -9.32
CA GLY A 384 -5.60 70.65 -8.11
C GLY A 384 -6.92 69.88 -8.27
N GLY A 385 -7.61 69.67 -7.15
CA GLY A 385 -8.88 68.92 -7.05
C GLY A 385 -8.72 67.39 -7.16
N ASN A 386 -9.48 66.64 -6.36
CA ASN A 386 -9.45 65.17 -6.38
C ASN A 386 -10.05 64.64 -7.69
N LEU A 387 -9.40 63.63 -8.27
CA LEU A 387 -9.91 62.96 -9.46
C LEU A 387 -11.13 62.11 -9.11
N ILE A 388 -12.18 62.22 -9.91
CA ILE A 388 -13.40 61.40 -9.83
C ILE A 388 -13.28 60.18 -10.75
N SER A 389 -12.67 60.35 -11.93
CA SER A 389 -12.55 59.29 -12.92
C SER A 389 -11.35 59.48 -13.84
N CYS A 390 -10.85 58.36 -14.35
CA CYS A 390 -9.83 58.27 -15.38
C CYS A 390 -10.32 57.32 -16.46
N ASP A 391 -10.45 57.80 -17.70
CA ASP A 391 -10.93 57.01 -18.84
C ASP A 391 -9.95 57.09 -20.01
N VAL A 392 -9.97 56.06 -20.86
CA VAL A 392 -9.24 56.06 -22.14
C VAL A 392 -10.14 56.68 -23.22
N VAL A 393 -9.63 57.68 -23.93
CA VAL A 393 -10.39 58.36 -24.99
C VAL A 393 -10.12 57.69 -26.33
N GLY A 394 -11.12 56.98 -26.85
CA GLY A 394 -11.05 56.30 -28.15
C GLY A 394 -10.92 54.78 -28.00
N ALA A 395 -9.95 54.17 -28.71
CA ALA A 395 -9.69 52.74 -28.59
C ALA A 395 -9.08 52.42 -27.22
N GLY A 396 -9.55 51.35 -26.58
CA GLY A 396 -9.07 50.92 -25.26
C GLY A 396 -7.59 50.53 -25.26
N LEU A 397 -7.00 50.44 -24.07
CA LEU A 397 -5.61 50.01 -23.85
C LEU A 397 -5.35 48.59 -24.41
N PRO A 398 -4.07 48.22 -24.67
CA PRO A 398 -3.69 46.86 -25.01
C PRO A 398 -4.32 45.83 -24.04
N ALA A 399 -4.81 44.72 -24.58
CA ALA A 399 -5.50 43.70 -23.80
C ALA A 399 -4.65 43.23 -22.61
N GLY A 400 -5.23 43.26 -21.41
CA GLY A 400 -4.56 42.90 -20.15
C GLY A 400 -3.98 44.09 -19.37
N LEU A 401 -3.97 45.30 -19.95
CA LEU A 401 -3.74 46.54 -19.22
C LEU A 401 -5.08 47.17 -18.78
N LEU A 402 -5.07 47.75 -17.58
CA LEU A 402 -6.22 48.37 -16.92
C LEU A 402 -5.88 49.80 -16.55
N LEU A 403 -6.89 50.69 -16.54
CA LEU A 403 -6.76 52.08 -16.09
C LEU A 403 -7.63 52.29 -14.86
N GLY A 404 -7.09 52.94 -13.83
CA GLY A 404 -7.81 53.30 -12.61
C GLY A 404 -7.36 54.63 -12.03
N VAL A 405 -8.07 55.11 -11.01
CA VAL A 405 -7.66 56.25 -10.18
C VAL A 405 -6.84 55.70 -9.01
N SER A 406 -5.73 56.34 -8.65
CA SER A 406 -4.95 55.96 -7.47
C SER A 406 -5.75 56.16 -6.18
N ALA A 407 -5.39 55.42 -5.13
CA ALA A 407 -6.11 55.45 -3.85
C ALA A 407 -6.15 56.84 -3.19
N ASP A 408 -5.14 57.67 -3.45
CA ASP A 408 -5.04 59.06 -2.97
C ASP A 408 -5.81 60.07 -3.87
N LEU A 409 -6.52 59.58 -4.89
CA LEU A 409 -7.31 60.35 -5.86
C LEU A 409 -6.50 61.42 -6.63
N SER A 410 -5.17 61.31 -6.63
CA SER A 410 -4.30 62.34 -7.21
C SER A 410 -3.72 61.96 -8.57
N THR A 411 -3.84 60.70 -8.99
CA THR A 411 -3.26 60.21 -10.24
C THR A 411 -4.17 59.23 -11.00
N CYS A 412 -4.01 59.15 -12.32
CA CYS A 412 -4.53 58.03 -13.11
C CYS A 412 -3.44 56.98 -13.32
N GLU A 413 -3.69 55.70 -13.02
CA GLU A 413 -2.69 54.64 -13.11
C GLU A 413 -3.06 53.57 -14.13
N ILE A 414 -2.12 53.23 -15.02
CA ILE A 414 -2.22 52.05 -15.88
C ILE A 414 -1.47 50.89 -15.22
N THR A 415 -2.16 49.77 -15.01
CA THR A 415 -1.62 48.54 -14.38
C THR A 415 -1.97 47.29 -15.21
N GLY A 416 -1.47 46.12 -14.82
CA GLY A 416 -1.84 44.83 -15.43
C GLY A 416 -0.71 44.17 -16.23
N THR A 417 -1.07 43.13 -16.98
CA THR A 417 -0.13 42.30 -17.77
C THR A 417 -0.61 42.28 -19.23
N PRO A 418 0.10 42.90 -20.17
CA PRO A 418 -0.31 42.90 -21.56
C PRO A 418 -0.23 41.47 -22.12
N SER A 419 -1.29 41.04 -22.81
CA SER A 419 -1.46 39.67 -23.32
C SER A 419 -1.33 39.57 -24.85
N VAL A 420 -1.15 40.70 -25.54
CA VAL A 420 -1.11 40.79 -27.00
C VAL A 420 -0.02 41.74 -27.44
N VAL A 421 0.70 41.39 -28.51
CA VAL A 421 1.67 42.26 -29.20
C VAL A 421 0.92 43.35 -29.96
N VAL A 422 1.23 44.60 -29.67
CA VAL A 422 0.60 45.79 -30.25
C VAL A 422 1.70 46.72 -30.73
N ALA A 423 1.61 47.13 -32.00
CA ALA A 423 2.50 48.14 -32.56
C ALA A 423 2.31 49.47 -31.83
N THR A 424 3.37 50.28 -31.81
CA THR A 424 3.40 51.58 -31.14
C THR A 424 2.18 52.44 -31.47
N ALA A 425 1.37 52.76 -30.46
CA ALA A 425 0.13 53.52 -30.59
C ALA A 425 -0.02 54.55 -29.46
N ASP A 426 -0.65 55.68 -29.77
CA ASP A 426 -0.95 56.75 -28.81
C ASP A 426 -2.30 56.47 -28.10
N TYR A 427 -2.28 56.50 -26.77
CA TYR A 427 -3.45 56.38 -25.92
C TYR A 427 -3.66 57.70 -25.19
N SER A 428 -4.84 58.31 -25.35
CA SER A 428 -5.23 59.51 -24.63
C SER A 428 -5.97 59.12 -23.36
N ILE A 429 -5.46 59.56 -22.21
CA ILE A 429 -6.01 59.34 -20.88
C ILE A 429 -6.67 60.64 -20.43
N ARG A 430 -7.98 60.59 -20.14
CA ARG A 430 -8.75 61.71 -19.62
C ARG A 430 -8.97 61.55 -18.14
N ALA A 431 -8.51 62.52 -17.36
CA ALA A 431 -8.88 62.68 -15.96
C ALA A 431 -10.00 63.71 -15.82
N THR A 432 -10.95 63.43 -14.94
CA THR A 432 -12.09 64.32 -14.64
C THR A 432 -12.19 64.58 -13.15
N ASN A 433 -12.37 65.84 -12.75
CA ASN A 433 -12.78 66.26 -11.41
C ASN A 433 -14.08 67.08 -11.49
N GLU A 434 -14.55 67.62 -10.36
CA GLU A 434 -15.80 68.40 -10.29
C GLU A 434 -15.76 69.70 -11.13
N ASP A 435 -14.55 70.21 -11.42
CA ASP A 435 -14.31 71.50 -12.07
C ASP A 435 -13.98 71.39 -13.57
N GLY A 436 -13.77 70.17 -14.09
CA GLY A 436 -13.56 69.92 -15.52
C GLY A 436 -12.75 68.65 -15.81
N SER A 437 -12.27 68.53 -17.04
CA SER A 437 -11.45 67.39 -17.48
C SER A 437 -10.19 67.84 -18.21
N ALA A 438 -9.11 67.08 -18.09
CA ALA A 438 -7.92 67.23 -18.91
C ALA A 438 -7.47 65.88 -19.48
N GLU A 439 -6.79 65.95 -20.62
CA GLU A 439 -6.26 64.79 -21.32
C GLU A 439 -4.74 64.85 -21.38
N ALA A 440 -4.10 63.69 -21.22
CA ALA A 440 -2.69 63.49 -21.50
C ALA A 440 -2.51 62.20 -22.30
N THR A 441 -1.47 62.16 -23.13
CA THR A 441 -1.19 61.01 -23.99
C THR A 441 0.00 60.22 -23.47
N VAL A 442 -0.06 58.90 -23.63
CA VAL A 442 1.09 57.99 -23.55
C VAL A 442 1.13 57.14 -24.81
N ASN A 443 2.32 56.91 -25.32
CA ASN A 443 2.54 56.05 -26.46
C ASN A 443 2.99 54.68 -25.95
N ILE A 444 2.20 53.63 -26.16
CA ILE A 444 2.48 52.28 -25.66
C ILE A 444 2.69 51.34 -26.84
N SER A 445 3.75 50.52 -26.76
CA SER A 445 3.92 49.32 -27.57
C SER A 445 4.14 48.12 -26.67
N THR A 446 3.67 46.95 -27.12
CA THR A 446 3.96 45.68 -26.44
C THR A 446 4.77 44.80 -27.38
N VAL A 447 5.90 44.30 -26.89
CA VAL A 447 6.82 43.43 -27.61
C VAL A 447 6.83 42.06 -26.94
N LEU A 448 7.16 41.02 -27.69
CA LEU A 448 7.46 39.72 -27.11
C LEU A 448 8.97 39.55 -27.10
N ASN A 449 9.53 39.15 -25.97
CA ASN A 449 10.96 38.91 -25.83
C ASN A 449 11.30 37.47 -26.22
N THR A 450 12.51 37.26 -26.75
CA THR A 450 13.02 35.91 -27.00
C THR A 450 13.24 35.19 -25.67
N PRO A 451 13.08 33.85 -25.59
CA PRO A 451 13.36 33.10 -24.37
C PRO A 451 14.81 33.32 -23.91
N ALA A 452 15.11 33.14 -22.62
CA ALA A 452 16.48 33.17 -22.08
C ALA A 452 16.68 32.03 -21.08
N LEU A 453 17.26 30.92 -21.57
CA LEU A 453 17.69 29.79 -20.75
C LEU A 453 19.14 29.98 -20.26
N ALA A 454 19.47 29.31 -19.15
CA ALA A 454 20.83 29.21 -18.63
C ALA A 454 21.28 27.74 -18.56
N ASP A 455 22.59 27.51 -18.69
CA ASP A 455 23.19 26.18 -18.58
C ASP A 455 22.95 25.57 -17.18
N THR A 456 22.74 24.26 -17.12
CA THR A 456 22.58 23.53 -15.86
C THR A 456 23.93 23.03 -15.33
N SER A 457 24.03 22.82 -14.02
CA SER A 457 25.17 22.11 -13.43
C SER A 457 25.27 20.66 -13.94
N PRO A 458 26.48 20.08 -14.03
CA PRO A 458 26.65 18.71 -14.50
C PRO A 458 25.87 17.69 -13.69
N GLN A 459 25.15 16.82 -14.39
CA GLN A 459 24.33 15.76 -13.83
C GLN A 459 24.96 14.40 -14.09
N VAL A 460 24.88 13.53 -13.07
CA VAL A 460 25.31 12.13 -13.16
C VAL A 460 24.09 11.26 -12.90
N TYR A 461 23.67 10.53 -13.93
CA TYR A 461 22.59 9.57 -13.87
C TYR A 461 23.12 8.14 -13.92
N THR A 462 22.26 7.20 -13.56
CA THR A 462 22.55 5.77 -13.63
C THR A 462 21.71 5.14 -14.73
N PHE A 463 22.36 4.31 -15.55
CA PHE A 463 21.73 3.53 -16.60
C PHE A 463 20.48 2.81 -16.06
N THR A 464 19.37 2.86 -16.80
CA THR A 464 18.06 2.26 -16.48
C THR A 464 17.33 2.77 -15.23
N ARG A 465 17.81 3.83 -14.56
CA ARG A 465 17.09 4.50 -13.47
C ARG A 465 16.42 5.79 -13.97
N ALA A 466 15.12 5.92 -13.72
CA ALA A 466 14.39 7.15 -14.06
C ALA A 466 15.02 8.36 -13.37
N ILE A 467 15.17 9.45 -14.12
CA ILE A 467 15.75 10.69 -13.58
C ILE A 467 14.67 11.52 -12.89
N THR A 468 15.06 12.24 -11.83
CA THR A 468 14.30 13.42 -11.43
C THR A 468 14.37 14.44 -12.57
N PRO A 469 13.25 15.03 -13.03
CA PRO A 469 13.26 15.95 -14.16
C PRO A 469 14.26 17.10 -13.97
N LEU A 470 15.12 17.31 -14.97
CA LEU A 470 16.08 18.41 -15.00
C LEU A 470 15.43 19.63 -15.67
N VAL A 471 15.22 20.70 -14.90
CA VAL A 471 14.44 21.88 -15.34
C VAL A 471 15.34 23.05 -15.74
N PHE A 472 14.98 23.71 -16.84
CA PHE A 472 15.60 24.92 -17.37
C PHE A 472 14.58 26.08 -17.29
N SER A 473 14.76 26.98 -16.33
CA SER A 473 13.89 28.14 -16.17
C SER A 473 14.09 29.17 -17.28
N ASN A 474 13.01 29.66 -17.87
CA ASN A 474 13.05 30.77 -18.83
C ASN A 474 13.03 32.12 -18.11
N THR A 475 14.10 32.89 -18.22
CA THR A 475 14.19 34.26 -17.67
C THR A 475 13.87 35.36 -18.71
N GLY A 476 13.68 34.98 -19.98
CA GLY A 476 13.51 35.91 -21.10
C GLY A 476 12.12 36.53 -21.24
N ALA A 477 11.18 36.18 -20.35
CA ALA A 477 9.75 36.46 -20.43
C ALA A 477 9.05 35.84 -21.66
N GLY A 478 7.71 35.72 -21.59
CA GLY A 478 6.86 35.11 -22.61
C GLY A 478 6.79 33.59 -22.56
N ASN A 479 5.58 33.05 -22.76
CA ASN A 479 5.33 31.61 -22.73
C ASN A 479 6.09 30.85 -23.83
N LEU A 480 6.66 29.70 -23.46
CA LEU A 480 7.34 28.81 -24.39
C LEU A 480 6.32 28.06 -25.26
N THR A 481 6.60 28.03 -26.56
CA THR A 481 5.79 27.26 -27.53
C THR A 481 6.35 25.86 -27.77
N SER A 482 7.66 25.68 -27.63
CA SER A 482 8.32 24.38 -27.72
C SER A 482 9.69 24.39 -27.05
N CYS A 483 10.08 23.23 -26.53
CA CYS A 483 11.44 22.92 -26.13
C CYS A 483 11.91 21.70 -26.92
N THR A 484 13.12 21.75 -27.48
CA THR A 484 13.69 20.66 -28.29
C THR A 484 15.15 20.45 -27.95
N ALA A 485 15.61 19.20 -27.93
CA ALA A 485 17.04 18.91 -27.93
C ALA A 485 17.60 19.13 -29.35
N VAL A 486 18.66 19.93 -29.46
CA VAL A 486 19.39 20.14 -30.72
C VAL A 486 20.32 18.96 -30.98
N ASP A 487 20.92 18.44 -29.91
CA ASP A 487 21.71 17.21 -29.91
C ASP A 487 20.82 16.00 -29.61
N VAL A 488 21.20 14.82 -30.09
CA VAL A 488 20.50 13.57 -29.71
C VAL A 488 20.81 13.27 -28.25
N LEU A 489 19.79 13.32 -27.40
CA LEU A 489 19.91 12.94 -25.99
C LEU A 489 20.25 11.46 -25.84
N PRO A 490 20.83 11.03 -24.70
CA PRO A 490 20.94 9.62 -24.37
C PRO A 490 19.60 8.92 -24.55
N GLU A 491 19.58 7.73 -25.15
CA GLU A 491 18.33 7.01 -25.41
C GLU A 491 17.47 6.94 -24.14
N GLY A 492 16.15 7.09 -24.29
CA GLY A 492 15.21 7.05 -23.17
C GLY A 492 15.07 8.34 -22.36
N LEU A 493 15.83 9.40 -22.68
CA LEU A 493 15.59 10.77 -22.22
C LEU A 493 14.86 11.61 -23.28
N THR A 494 13.96 12.47 -22.83
CA THR A 494 13.12 13.34 -23.66
C THR A 494 13.09 14.76 -23.12
N VAL A 495 12.87 15.74 -24.01
CA VAL A 495 12.66 17.15 -23.64
C VAL A 495 11.21 17.54 -23.88
N SER A 496 10.62 18.24 -22.92
CA SER A 496 9.27 18.82 -22.99
C SER A 496 9.24 20.24 -22.45
N VAL A 497 8.17 20.96 -22.77
CA VAL A 497 7.80 22.21 -22.07
C VAL A 497 7.03 21.82 -20.81
N THR A 498 7.27 22.50 -19.69
CA THR A 498 6.50 22.33 -18.46
C THR A 498 5.04 22.74 -18.66
N THR A 499 4.12 22.23 -17.83
CA THR A 499 2.67 22.47 -17.98
C THR A 499 2.25 23.92 -17.87
N ASP A 500 3.02 24.75 -17.15
CA ASP A 500 2.81 26.19 -16.99
C ASP A 500 3.40 27.03 -18.13
N LEU A 501 4.03 26.39 -19.13
CA LEU A 501 4.67 27.01 -20.30
C LEU A 501 5.87 27.92 -19.98
N THR A 502 6.41 27.89 -18.76
CA THR A 502 7.48 28.80 -18.33
C THR A 502 8.88 28.20 -18.41
N SER A 503 9.02 26.88 -18.59
CA SER A 503 10.32 26.19 -18.50
C SER A 503 10.43 25.02 -19.47
N CYS A 504 11.66 24.60 -19.77
CA CYS A 504 11.93 23.31 -20.42
C CYS A 504 12.32 22.28 -19.37
N GLU A 505 12.03 20.99 -19.60
CA GLU A 505 12.49 19.90 -18.74
C GLU A 505 13.05 18.73 -19.55
N ILE A 506 14.08 18.07 -19.03
CA ILE A 506 14.53 16.75 -19.47
C ILE A 506 14.00 15.70 -18.50
N SER A 507 13.31 14.68 -19.00
CA SER A 507 12.75 13.59 -18.20
C SER A 507 12.94 12.24 -18.91
N GLY A 508 12.69 11.13 -18.19
CA GLY A 508 12.75 9.77 -18.75
C GLY A 508 13.70 8.83 -18.01
N THR A 509 14.03 7.71 -18.64
CA THR A 509 14.90 6.66 -18.10
C THR A 509 16.03 6.38 -19.10
N PRO A 510 17.29 6.70 -18.78
CA PRO A 510 18.42 6.47 -19.69
C PRO A 510 18.54 5.00 -20.07
N ALA A 511 18.53 4.72 -21.36
CA ALA A 511 18.70 3.41 -22.00
C ALA A 511 20.08 3.27 -22.68
N GLN A 512 21.00 4.21 -22.43
CA GLN A 512 22.36 4.17 -22.93
C GLN A 512 23.37 4.72 -21.92
N ILE A 513 24.50 4.02 -21.71
CA ILE A 513 25.65 4.50 -20.93
C ILE A 513 26.40 5.54 -21.77
N VAL A 514 26.66 6.72 -21.19
CA VAL A 514 27.37 7.81 -21.86
C VAL A 514 28.36 8.47 -20.91
N ALA A 515 29.57 8.74 -21.41
CA ALA A 515 30.51 9.61 -20.71
C ALA A 515 29.97 11.05 -20.68
N SER A 516 30.49 11.89 -19.77
CA SER A 516 30.05 13.28 -19.63
C SER A 516 30.08 14.02 -20.97
N ALA A 517 28.91 14.45 -21.43
CA ALA A 517 28.72 15.18 -22.67
C ALA A 517 27.71 16.33 -22.46
N GLY A 518 27.91 17.43 -23.21
CA GLY A 518 26.97 18.56 -23.23
C GLY A 518 25.90 18.35 -24.30
N TYR A 519 24.64 18.58 -23.95
CA TYR A 519 23.48 18.50 -24.84
C TYR A 519 22.78 19.85 -24.89
N THR A 520 22.67 20.41 -26.08
CA THR A 520 22.08 21.73 -26.30
C THR A 520 20.56 21.63 -26.35
N ILE A 521 19.89 22.36 -25.46
CA ILE A 521 18.43 22.46 -25.36
C ILE A 521 18.00 23.82 -25.90
N ARG A 522 17.10 23.81 -26.88
CA ARG A 522 16.53 25.00 -27.50
C ARG A 522 15.12 25.25 -27.02
N ALA A 523 14.89 26.42 -26.43
CA ALA A 523 13.57 26.97 -26.16
C ALA A 523 13.13 27.89 -27.30
N VAL A 524 11.86 27.82 -27.70
CA VAL A 524 11.28 28.66 -28.76
C VAL A 524 9.97 29.28 -28.27
N ASN A 525 9.82 30.58 -28.50
CA ASN A 525 8.53 31.26 -28.51
C ASN A 525 8.37 32.03 -29.84
N SER A 526 7.28 32.77 -30.01
CA SER A 526 7.00 33.49 -31.25
C SER A 526 7.91 34.72 -31.50
N ALA A 527 8.73 35.14 -30.53
CA ALA A 527 9.73 36.20 -30.70
C ALA A 527 11.09 35.65 -31.15
N GLY A 528 11.38 34.38 -30.88
CA GLY A 528 12.61 33.71 -31.30
C GLY A 528 13.00 32.55 -30.38
N SER A 529 14.29 32.26 -30.29
CA SER A 529 14.81 31.11 -29.56
C SER A 529 16.04 31.43 -28.73
N SER A 530 16.25 30.68 -27.65
CA SER A 530 17.55 30.60 -26.97
C SER A 530 17.95 29.15 -26.70
N ASP A 531 19.25 28.96 -26.52
CA ASP A 531 19.88 27.68 -26.31
C ASP A 531 20.57 27.67 -24.94
N ALA A 532 20.53 26.53 -24.24
CA ALA A 532 21.30 26.24 -23.02
C ALA A 532 21.84 24.81 -23.05
N VAL A 533 22.91 24.53 -22.31
CA VAL A 533 23.60 23.24 -22.33
C VAL A 533 23.34 22.45 -21.04
N ALA A 534 22.97 21.18 -21.21
CA ALA A 534 22.90 20.17 -20.15
C ALA A 534 24.13 19.27 -20.20
N PHE A 535 24.96 19.27 -19.15
CA PHE A 535 26.07 18.31 -19.05
C PHE A 535 25.59 17.01 -18.39
N ILE A 536 25.45 15.93 -19.14
CA ILE A 536 24.90 14.65 -18.65
C ILE A 536 25.96 13.55 -18.76
N THR A 537 26.17 12.84 -17.65
CA THR A 537 26.89 11.56 -17.59
C THR A 537 25.89 10.46 -17.22
N VAL A 538 25.92 9.31 -17.90
CA VAL A 538 25.14 8.13 -17.51
C VAL A 538 26.11 6.99 -17.23
N ASN A 539 26.29 6.66 -15.95
CA ASN A 539 27.14 5.56 -15.51
C ASN A 539 26.40 4.22 -15.57
N ASP A 540 27.12 3.12 -15.74
CA ASP A 540 26.55 1.78 -15.60
C ASP A 540 26.11 1.53 -14.14
N LEU A 541 25.29 0.50 -13.95
CA LEU A 541 24.88 0.04 -12.63
C LEU A 541 26.09 -0.47 -11.84
N THR A 542 26.16 -0.10 -10.56
CA THR A 542 27.07 -0.73 -9.61
C THR A 542 26.37 -1.90 -8.95
N PHE A 543 26.88 -3.11 -9.15
CA PHE A 543 26.39 -4.29 -8.47
C PHE A 543 27.08 -4.44 -7.11
N ILE A 544 26.29 -4.62 -6.06
CA ILE A 544 26.74 -4.78 -4.68
C ILE A 544 26.32 -6.16 -4.14
N ASP A 545 26.93 -6.56 -3.02
CA ASP A 545 26.62 -7.80 -2.28
C ASP A 545 26.61 -9.08 -3.14
N PRO A 546 27.76 -9.47 -3.74
CA PRO A 546 27.83 -10.71 -4.51
C PRO A 546 27.55 -11.93 -3.63
N VAL A 547 26.53 -12.69 -3.99
CA VAL A 547 26.16 -13.97 -3.39
C VAL A 547 26.66 -15.09 -4.31
N THR A 548 27.65 -15.83 -3.85
CA THR A 548 28.09 -17.03 -4.56
C THR A 548 27.21 -18.20 -4.17
N LEU A 549 26.49 -18.74 -5.15
CA LEU A 549 25.75 -19.98 -5.06
C LEU A 549 26.68 -21.14 -5.44
N PRO A 550 27.10 -21.99 -4.48
CA PRO A 550 27.96 -23.13 -4.78
C PRO A 550 27.22 -24.14 -5.67
N PHE A 551 27.83 -24.46 -6.81
CA PHE A 551 27.27 -25.37 -7.83
C PHE A 551 28.37 -26.28 -8.36
N VAL A 552 28.08 -27.58 -8.50
CA VAL A 552 29.00 -28.55 -9.13
C VAL A 552 28.20 -29.39 -10.09
N SER A 553 28.33 -29.12 -11.39
CA SER A 553 27.56 -29.89 -12.37
C SER A 553 28.22 -31.19 -12.79
N LEU A 554 27.42 -32.26 -12.85
CA LEU A 554 27.68 -33.44 -13.68
C LEU A 554 27.03 -33.33 -15.07
N LEU A 555 26.16 -32.33 -15.28
CA LEU A 555 25.47 -32.04 -16.54
C LEU A 555 26.02 -30.73 -17.11
N ASN A 556 26.33 -30.63 -18.39
CA ASN A 556 26.97 -29.40 -18.89
C ASN A 556 26.10 -28.13 -18.81
N THR A 557 24.88 -28.12 -18.25
CA THR A 557 23.96 -26.98 -18.25
C THR A 557 23.46 -26.60 -16.84
N ALA A 558 23.44 -25.30 -16.52
CA ALA A 558 22.83 -24.72 -15.32
C ALA A 558 21.73 -23.71 -15.68
N SER A 559 20.74 -23.55 -14.79
CA SER A 559 19.67 -22.56 -14.97
C SER A 559 19.28 -21.92 -13.64
N ILE A 560 19.07 -20.61 -13.62
CA ILE A 560 18.60 -19.85 -12.46
C ILE A 560 17.54 -18.84 -12.87
N GLY A 561 16.42 -18.83 -12.14
CA GLY A 561 15.41 -17.79 -12.19
C GLY A 561 15.46 -16.99 -10.90
N LEU A 562 15.42 -15.67 -11.02
CA LEU A 562 15.41 -14.72 -9.92
C LEU A 562 14.21 -13.79 -10.06
N ALA A 563 13.53 -13.53 -8.97
CA ALA A 563 12.51 -12.49 -8.86
C ALA A 563 13.04 -11.40 -7.93
N LEU A 564 12.88 -10.13 -8.32
CA LEU A 564 13.33 -8.97 -7.57
C LEU A 564 12.12 -8.09 -7.23
N ASN A 565 12.26 -7.10 -6.37
CA ASN A 565 11.26 -6.02 -6.20
C ASN A 565 11.74 -4.69 -6.80
N SER A 566 13.05 -4.54 -7.00
CA SER A 566 13.70 -3.38 -7.61
C SER A 566 15.05 -3.78 -8.22
N GLY A 567 15.60 -2.92 -9.07
CA GLY A 567 16.94 -3.11 -9.64
C GLY A 567 17.07 -4.30 -10.59
N TYR A 568 18.31 -4.76 -10.72
CA TYR A 568 18.74 -5.84 -11.59
C TYR A 568 19.65 -6.81 -10.84
N ALA A 569 19.64 -8.06 -11.27
CA ALA A 569 20.63 -9.05 -10.86
C ALA A 569 21.59 -9.33 -12.01
N GLU A 570 22.86 -9.52 -11.70
CA GLU A 570 23.87 -9.98 -12.64
C GLU A 570 24.35 -11.36 -12.22
N VAL A 571 24.25 -12.31 -13.15
CA VAL A 571 24.62 -13.72 -12.95
C VAL A 571 25.93 -13.98 -13.67
N ASP A 572 27.02 -14.06 -12.91
CA ASP A 572 28.31 -14.53 -13.36
C ASP A 572 28.36 -16.06 -13.28
N TRP A 573 28.55 -16.71 -14.41
CA TRP A 573 28.64 -18.17 -14.53
C TRP A 573 29.98 -18.73 -14.07
N ASN A 574 30.93 -17.87 -13.67
CA ASN A 574 32.27 -18.17 -13.18
C ASN A 574 33.15 -18.96 -14.16
N ASP A 575 32.93 -18.82 -15.47
CA ASP A 575 33.74 -19.45 -16.53
C ASP A 575 34.40 -18.43 -17.47
N GLY A 576 34.33 -17.13 -17.11
CA GLY A 576 34.89 -16.03 -17.90
C GLY A 576 34.02 -15.57 -19.07
N THR A 577 32.82 -16.16 -19.25
CA THR A 577 31.84 -15.64 -20.19
C THR A 577 31.17 -14.36 -19.66
N THR A 578 30.53 -13.60 -20.54
CA THR A 578 29.82 -12.38 -20.15
C THR A 578 28.70 -12.69 -19.17
N PRO A 579 28.62 -12.00 -18.01
CA PRO A 579 27.54 -12.19 -17.07
C PRO A 579 26.16 -11.94 -17.69
N THR A 580 25.16 -12.67 -17.23
CA THR A 580 23.78 -12.53 -17.69
C THR A 580 23.01 -11.60 -16.77
N ARG A 581 22.52 -10.47 -17.29
CA ARG A 581 21.65 -9.56 -16.54
C ARG A 581 20.20 -10.06 -16.54
N ILE A 582 19.58 -10.06 -15.36
CA ILE A 582 18.19 -10.46 -15.12
C ILE A 582 17.45 -9.24 -14.55
N ASN A 583 16.29 -8.93 -15.12
CA ASN A 583 15.42 -7.85 -14.68
C ASN A 583 14.07 -8.39 -14.18
N ASN A 584 13.32 -7.52 -13.51
CA ASN A 584 12.10 -7.90 -12.83
C ASN A 584 10.87 -7.81 -13.75
N GLN A 585 10.30 -8.96 -14.12
CA GLN A 585 8.91 -9.07 -14.56
C GLN A 585 8.26 -10.28 -13.89
N ASP A 586 7.68 -10.06 -12.70
CA ASP A 586 6.68 -10.89 -12.00
C ASP A 586 7.04 -12.36 -11.68
N LEU A 587 6.44 -12.89 -10.61
CA LEU A 587 6.49 -14.31 -10.19
C LEU A 587 6.35 -15.34 -11.35
N ALA A 588 5.81 -14.94 -12.50
CA ALA A 588 5.66 -15.72 -13.72
C ALA A 588 6.99 -16.14 -14.41
N GLN A 589 8.12 -15.46 -14.15
CA GLN A 589 9.43 -15.82 -14.71
C GLN A 589 10.11 -17.01 -13.99
N LEU A 590 9.56 -17.44 -12.85
CA LEU A 590 10.02 -18.66 -12.15
C LEU A 590 9.56 -19.96 -12.85
N THR A 591 9.04 -19.86 -14.08
CA THR A 591 8.78 -21.01 -14.97
C THR A 591 10.06 -21.45 -15.68
N SER A 592 10.09 -22.67 -16.24
CA SER A 592 11.26 -23.18 -16.97
C SER A 592 11.70 -22.32 -18.17
N ALA A 593 10.83 -21.45 -18.69
CA ALA A 593 11.09 -20.58 -19.84
C ALA A 593 11.73 -19.23 -19.47
N GLY A 594 11.57 -18.76 -18.22
CA GLY A 594 12.09 -17.46 -17.74
C GLY A 594 13.46 -17.53 -17.06
N ARG A 595 14.07 -18.72 -16.99
CA ARG A 595 15.36 -18.92 -16.32
C ARG A 595 16.52 -18.54 -17.23
N ALA A 596 17.46 -17.77 -16.70
CA ALA A 596 18.77 -17.65 -17.32
C ALA A 596 19.42 -19.03 -17.34
N THR A 597 19.90 -19.46 -18.51
CA THR A 597 20.46 -20.79 -18.72
C THR A 597 21.82 -20.67 -19.37
N HIS A 598 22.77 -21.47 -18.90
CA HIS A 598 24.14 -21.49 -19.41
C HIS A 598 24.65 -22.91 -19.55
N THR A 599 25.44 -23.16 -20.60
CA THR A 599 26.06 -24.48 -20.86
C THR A 599 27.57 -24.36 -20.79
N TYR A 600 28.15 -24.99 -19.77
CA TYR A 600 29.58 -25.12 -19.52
C TYR A 600 30.25 -26.06 -20.52
N ALA A 601 31.41 -25.66 -21.03
CA ALA A 601 32.21 -26.52 -21.91
C ALA A 601 32.86 -27.71 -21.18
N ASN A 602 33.26 -27.54 -19.90
CA ASN A 602 34.02 -28.53 -19.12
C ASN A 602 33.49 -28.67 -17.66
N GLY A 603 32.17 -28.57 -17.47
CA GLY A 603 31.58 -28.48 -16.13
C GLY A 603 31.82 -27.11 -15.46
N GLY A 604 30.93 -26.74 -14.54
CA GLY A 604 30.96 -25.45 -13.82
C GLY A 604 31.28 -25.61 -12.33
N THR A 605 31.89 -24.59 -11.72
CA THR A 605 32.33 -24.58 -10.31
C THR A 605 31.50 -23.67 -9.39
N GLY A 606 30.48 -22.98 -9.91
CA GLY A 606 29.66 -22.05 -9.13
C GLY A 606 28.93 -21.04 -9.99
N ILE A 607 27.95 -20.35 -9.42
CA ILE A 607 27.32 -19.15 -10.00
C ILE A 607 27.44 -18.03 -8.98
N THR A 608 27.84 -16.83 -9.39
CA THR A 608 27.85 -15.64 -8.53
C THR A 608 26.76 -14.70 -8.98
N VAL A 609 25.87 -14.32 -8.06
CA VAL A 609 24.78 -13.39 -8.32
C VAL A 609 25.05 -12.10 -7.58
N SER A 610 25.04 -10.97 -8.27
CA SER A 610 25.20 -9.65 -7.65
C SER A 610 23.98 -8.78 -7.93
N PHE A 611 23.61 -7.89 -7.01
CA PHE A 611 22.36 -7.14 -7.08
C PHE A 611 22.64 -5.63 -7.14
N SER A 612 22.02 -4.91 -8.07
CA SER A 612 22.23 -3.45 -8.20
C SER A 612 21.67 -2.65 -7.02
N ASP A 613 20.65 -3.21 -6.36
CA ASP A 613 19.95 -2.59 -5.22
C ASP A 613 20.18 -3.38 -3.92
N GLY A 614 21.20 -4.25 -3.90
CA GLY A 614 21.52 -5.13 -2.78
C GLY A 614 20.61 -6.36 -2.69
N ILE A 615 21.04 -7.34 -1.89
CA ILE A 615 20.35 -8.64 -1.76
C ILE A 615 18.92 -8.51 -1.20
N GLY A 616 18.62 -7.43 -0.48
CA GLY A 616 17.27 -7.14 0.04
C GLY A 616 16.21 -6.95 -1.06
N SER A 617 16.65 -6.74 -2.31
CA SER A 617 15.76 -6.69 -3.47
C SER A 617 15.22 -8.06 -3.90
N LEU A 618 15.84 -9.16 -3.46
CA LEU A 618 15.48 -10.51 -3.84
C LEU A 618 14.15 -10.95 -3.21
N THR A 619 13.20 -11.33 -4.06
CA THR A 619 11.87 -11.81 -3.64
C THR A 619 11.63 -13.27 -3.99
N GLY A 620 12.39 -13.85 -4.93
CA GLY A 620 12.22 -15.25 -5.27
C GLY A 620 13.42 -15.87 -5.97
N ILE A 621 13.64 -17.15 -5.72
CA ILE A 621 14.62 -17.98 -6.43
C ILE A 621 13.89 -19.21 -6.96
N ASN A 622 14.07 -19.51 -8.24
CA ASN A 622 13.57 -20.73 -8.84
C ASN A 622 14.52 -21.30 -9.88
N GLY A 623 14.98 -22.52 -9.63
CA GLY A 623 15.78 -23.28 -10.57
C GLY A 623 17.15 -23.56 -10.02
N ILE A 624 17.59 -24.81 -10.20
CA ILE A 624 18.94 -25.26 -9.90
C ILE A 624 19.33 -26.41 -10.84
N GLY A 625 20.51 -26.30 -11.45
CA GLY A 625 21.30 -27.46 -11.86
C GLY A 625 22.08 -27.95 -10.63
N VAL A 626 22.21 -29.26 -10.45
CA VAL A 626 23.05 -29.99 -9.45
C VAL A 626 23.83 -29.13 -8.41
N ALA A 627 23.17 -28.62 -7.36
CA ALA A 627 23.86 -28.01 -6.23
C ALA A 627 24.06 -29.08 -5.15
N TYR A 628 25.31 -29.31 -4.72
CA TYR A 628 25.61 -30.37 -3.74
C TYR A 628 25.25 -29.96 -2.29
N GLN A 629 25.25 -28.65 -1.98
CA GLN A 629 24.90 -28.06 -0.69
C GLN A 629 24.39 -26.63 -0.90
N PHE A 630 23.21 -26.29 -0.36
CA PHE A 630 22.66 -24.92 -0.42
C PHE A 630 22.46 -24.41 0.99
N ASP A 631 23.37 -23.54 1.43
CA ASP A 631 23.24 -22.88 2.72
C ASP A 631 22.41 -21.61 2.57
N THR A 632 21.23 -21.57 3.18
CA THR A 632 20.37 -20.38 3.11
C THR A 632 20.99 -19.19 3.84
N SER A 633 22.03 -19.37 4.66
CA SER A 633 22.77 -18.26 5.27
C SER A 633 23.38 -17.32 4.21
N ILE A 634 23.67 -17.82 3.00
CA ILE A 634 24.12 -17.00 1.87
C ILE A 634 23.06 -16.01 1.39
N LEU A 635 21.80 -16.24 1.76
CA LEU A 635 20.69 -15.33 1.51
C LEU A 635 20.44 -14.37 2.69
N SER A 636 21.35 -14.30 3.66
CA SER A 636 21.23 -13.34 4.77
C SER A 636 21.07 -11.91 4.23
N GLY A 637 20.00 -11.22 4.65
CA GLY A 637 19.62 -9.91 4.14
C GLY A 637 18.53 -9.92 3.06
N ALA A 638 18.19 -11.08 2.47
CA ALA A 638 17.03 -11.26 1.59
C ALA A 638 15.72 -11.32 2.41
N ASN A 639 15.38 -10.21 3.07
CA ASN A 639 14.26 -10.13 4.01
C ASN A 639 12.88 -10.24 3.32
N ASN A 640 12.83 -9.96 2.02
CA ASN A 640 11.62 -9.98 1.20
C ASN A 640 11.46 -11.29 0.41
N LEU A 641 12.24 -12.33 0.72
CA LEU A 641 12.19 -13.60 0.02
C LEU A 641 10.85 -14.30 0.27
N VAL A 642 10.03 -14.44 -0.79
CA VAL A 642 8.71 -15.07 -0.79
C VAL A 642 8.76 -16.50 -1.33
N VAL A 643 9.59 -16.76 -2.36
CA VAL A 643 9.67 -18.07 -3.03
C VAL A 643 11.09 -18.60 -2.99
N LEU A 644 11.28 -19.82 -2.48
CA LEU A 644 12.54 -20.55 -2.53
C LEU A 644 12.32 -21.94 -3.13
N ASN A 645 12.62 -22.09 -4.41
CA ASN A 645 12.43 -23.34 -5.16
C ASN A 645 13.76 -23.87 -5.75
N ILE A 646 14.24 -24.95 -5.16
CA ILE A 646 15.62 -25.45 -5.25
C ILE A 646 15.56 -26.93 -5.65
N ASN A 647 15.87 -27.21 -6.93
CA ASN A 647 15.78 -28.56 -7.52
C ASN A 647 17.17 -29.17 -7.75
N ASN A 648 17.42 -30.40 -7.26
CA ASN A 648 18.68 -31.20 -7.37
C ASN A 648 19.66 -31.07 -6.21
N GLN A 649 19.55 -32.02 -5.27
CA GLN A 649 20.55 -32.45 -4.27
C GLN A 649 20.93 -31.38 -3.24
N ALA A 650 20.04 -30.42 -2.97
CA ALA A 650 20.29 -29.41 -1.97
C ALA A 650 20.21 -30.01 -0.55
N VAL A 651 21.33 -29.99 0.17
CA VAL A 651 21.34 -30.13 1.63
C VAL A 651 21.01 -28.77 2.23
N LEU A 652 19.92 -28.68 2.99
CA LEU A 652 19.62 -27.51 3.81
C LEU A 652 20.54 -27.53 5.03
N THR A 653 21.51 -26.62 5.10
CA THR A 653 22.42 -26.52 6.25
C THR A 653 21.90 -25.60 7.35
N THR A 654 20.72 -24.99 7.16
CA THR A 654 19.99 -24.25 8.18
C THR A 654 18.85 -25.10 8.78
N THR A 655 18.29 -24.66 9.90
CA THR A 655 17.06 -25.24 10.48
C THR A 655 15.82 -24.52 9.97
N PHE A 656 14.64 -25.13 10.13
CA PHE A 656 13.37 -24.43 9.89
C PHE A 656 13.24 -23.18 10.77
N ALA A 657 13.71 -23.22 12.03
CA ALA A 657 13.76 -22.03 12.88
C ALA A 657 14.65 -20.92 12.31
N GLY A 658 15.79 -21.28 11.70
CA GLY A 658 16.67 -20.35 11.01
C GLY A 658 15.99 -19.72 9.78
N LEU A 659 15.24 -20.51 9.01
CA LEU A 659 14.41 -20.00 7.91
C LEU A 659 13.34 -19.02 8.41
N ALA A 660 12.61 -19.38 9.48
CA ALA A 660 11.56 -18.54 10.04
C ALA A 660 12.11 -17.21 10.58
N THR A 661 13.32 -17.22 11.14
CA THR A 661 13.99 -16.02 11.68
C THR A 661 14.51 -15.11 10.57
N ASN A 662 15.14 -15.69 9.54
CA ASN A 662 15.85 -14.92 8.51
C ASN A 662 14.97 -14.56 7.29
N HIS A 663 13.89 -15.31 7.06
CA HIS A 663 13.02 -15.17 5.89
C HIS A 663 11.55 -15.26 6.31
N SER A 664 11.12 -14.32 7.15
CA SER A 664 9.76 -14.27 7.67
C SER A 664 8.69 -14.03 6.60
N ALA A 665 9.06 -13.54 5.41
CA ALA A 665 8.17 -13.36 4.26
C ALA A 665 8.01 -14.63 3.40
N LEU A 666 8.68 -15.74 3.72
CA LEU A 666 8.72 -16.93 2.87
C LEU A 666 7.36 -17.65 2.81
N GLU A 667 6.73 -17.66 1.64
CA GLU A 667 5.43 -18.29 1.40
C GLU A 667 5.56 -19.64 0.67
N GLU A 668 6.58 -19.84 -0.16
CA GLU A 668 6.81 -21.10 -0.87
C GLU A 668 8.23 -21.62 -0.62
N LEU A 669 8.31 -22.87 -0.16
CA LEU A 669 9.56 -23.60 0.01
C LEU A 669 9.46 -24.96 -0.68
N VAL A 670 10.24 -25.14 -1.75
CA VAL A 670 10.30 -26.37 -2.52
C VAL A 670 11.74 -26.83 -2.60
N LEU A 671 12.04 -27.98 -1.99
CA LEU A 671 13.36 -28.62 -2.04
C LEU A 671 13.22 -30.02 -2.65
N SER A 672 14.03 -30.32 -3.68
CA SER A 672 13.95 -31.60 -4.41
C SER A 672 15.30 -32.35 -4.49
N SER A 673 15.29 -33.65 -4.16
CA SER A 673 16.36 -34.70 -4.17
C SER A 673 17.02 -35.03 -2.80
N ARG A 674 18.24 -35.61 -2.72
CA ARG A 674 18.86 -36.09 -1.44
C ARG A 674 19.15 -34.92 -0.49
N SER A 675 18.11 -34.40 0.13
CA SER A 675 18.19 -33.31 1.09
C SER A 675 18.27 -33.90 2.50
N ASP A 676 19.40 -33.75 3.18
CA ASP A 676 19.52 -34.08 4.60
C ASP A 676 18.91 -32.94 5.44
N VAL A 677 17.62 -32.70 5.25
CA VAL A 677 16.87 -31.68 6.02
C VAL A 677 16.45 -32.26 7.37
N ASN A 678 16.74 -31.53 8.44
CA ASN A 678 16.31 -31.85 9.80
C ASN A 678 15.53 -30.66 10.38
N GLY A 679 14.47 -30.93 11.13
CA GLY A 679 13.68 -29.88 11.77
C GLY A 679 12.31 -30.38 12.21
N ASP A 680 11.69 -29.63 13.12
CA ASP A 680 10.31 -29.87 13.54
C ASP A 680 9.35 -28.99 12.74
N VAL A 681 8.21 -29.53 12.29
CA VAL A 681 7.21 -28.75 11.54
C VAL A 681 6.72 -27.51 12.31
N SER A 682 6.81 -27.50 13.65
CA SER A 682 6.47 -26.31 14.46
C SER A 682 7.39 -25.11 14.23
N GLU A 683 8.56 -25.34 13.65
CA GLU A 683 9.56 -24.31 13.39
C GLU A 683 9.44 -23.71 11.98
N LEU A 684 8.50 -24.17 11.17
CA LEU A 684 8.30 -23.62 9.83
C LEU A 684 7.90 -22.13 9.89
N PRO A 685 8.29 -21.31 8.90
CA PRO A 685 7.84 -19.93 8.80
C PRO A 685 6.31 -19.82 8.83
N ALA A 686 5.76 -18.91 9.63
CA ALA A 686 4.32 -18.74 9.78
C ALA A 686 3.63 -18.23 8.50
N SER A 687 4.38 -17.57 7.62
CA SER A 687 3.95 -17.11 6.29
C SER A 687 3.85 -18.24 5.27
N LEU A 688 4.41 -19.41 5.54
CA LEU A 688 4.48 -20.50 4.56
C LEU A 688 3.08 -20.98 4.15
N ARG A 689 2.88 -21.07 2.84
CA ARG A 689 1.65 -21.53 2.16
C ARG A 689 1.87 -22.84 1.44
N ILE A 690 3.05 -23.01 0.83
CA ILE A 690 3.42 -24.19 0.06
C ILE A 690 4.73 -24.72 0.61
N PHE A 691 4.73 -25.99 1.00
CA PHE A 691 5.92 -26.69 1.41
C PHE A 691 6.02 -28.01 0.66
N THR A 692 7.13 -28.21 -0.04
CA THR A 692 7.41 -29.46 -0.75
C THR A 692 8.84 -29.92 -0.44
N LEU A 693 8.96 -31.12 0.13
CA LEU A 693 10.20 -31.85 0.22
C LEU A 693 10.06 -33.15 -0.58
N SER A 694 10.72 -33.21 -1.73
CA SER A 694 10.73 -34.39 -2.60
C SER A 694 12.15 -34.96 -2.73
N GLY A 695 12.35 -36.27 -2.92
CA GLY A 695 13.69 -36.81 -3.15
C GLY A 695 13.81 -38.34 -3.15
N THR A 696 14.93 -38.85 -3.67
CA THR A 696 15.20 -40.30 -3.75
C THR A 696 15.50 -40.87 -2.37
N SER A 697 14.90 -42.03 -2.05
CA SER A 697 15.20 -42.82 -0.85
C SER A 697 16.71 -42.98 -0.64
N GLY A 698 17.26 -42.42 0.44
CA GLY A 698 18.67 -42.63 0.79
C GLY A 698 19.38 -41.56 1.63
N GLY A 699 18.80 -40.38 1.88
CA GLY A 699 19.39 -39.47 2.88
C GLY A 699 18.73 -39.59 4.25
N GLN A 700 19.42 -39.03 5.24
CA GLN A 700 19.28 -39.31 6.67
C GLN A 700 18.43 -38.27 7.42
N GLY A 701 17.80 -37.34 6.70
CA GLY A 701 16.96 -36.29 7.27
C GLY A 701 15.81 -36.84 8.14
N ASN A 702 15.62 -36.24 9.32
CA ASN A 702 14.57 -36.58 10.29
C ASN A 702 13.67 -35.35 10.50
N ILE A 703 12.63 -35.23 9.66
CA ILE A 703 11.58 -34.21 9.87
C ILE A 703 10.54 -34.76 10.84
N THR A 704 10.34 -34.06 11.95
CA THR A 704 9.44 -34.47 13.05
C THR A 704 8.32 -33.45 13.27
N GLY A 705 7.41 -33.80 14.16
CA GLY A 705 6.46 -32.84 14.75
C GLY A 705 5.01 -33.21 14.50
N ASN A 706 4.12 -32.28 14.83
CA ASN A 706 2.67 -32.51 14.87
C ASN A 706 1.95 -31.66 13.83
N LEU A 707 0.99 -32.24 13.10
CA LEU A 707 0.15 -31.55 12.12
C LEU A 707 -0.54 -30.29 12.69
N GLN A 708 -0.88 -30.27 13.97
CA GLN A 708 -1.51 -29.12 14.64
C GLN A 708 -0.59 -27.87 14.66
N ASN A 709 0.71 -28.06 14.48
CA ASN A 709 1.71 -27.00 14.50
C ASN A 709 2.01 -26.46 13.09
N LEU A 710 1.33 -26.97 12.05
CA LEU A 710 1.49 -26.42 10.70
C LEU A 710 0.98 -24.96 10.66
N PRO A 711 1.62 -24.09 9.85
CA PRO A 711 1.16 -22.73 9.65
C PRO A 711 -0.32 -22.67 9.24
N SER A 712 -1.09 -21.78 9.87
CA SER A 712 -2.56 -21.72 9.73
C SER A 712 -3.04 -21.34 8.32
N GLY A 713 -2.20 -20.67 7.53
CA GLY A 713 -2.47 -20.34 6.12
C GLY A 713 -1.97 -21.38 5.13
N MET A 714 -1.41 -22.51 5.59
CA MET A 714 -0.81 -23.51 4.70
C MET A 714 -1.86 -24.16 3.79
N THR A 715 -1.55 -24.23 2.50
CA THR A 715 -2.43 -24.79 1.46
C THR A 715 -1.90 -26.11 0.90
N GLN A 716 -0.58 -26.31 0.94
CA GLN A 716 0.08 -27.53 0.47
C GLN A 716 1.21 -27.94 1.41
N PHE A 717 1.19 -29.19 1.84
CA PHE A 717 2.25 -29.82 2.62
C PHE A 717 2.62 -31.16 2.01
N LEU A 718 3.70 -31.20 1.23
CA LEU A 718 4.09 -32.34 0.41
C LEU A 718 5.42 -32.92 0.87
N MET A 719 5.36 -33.97 1.68
CA MET A 719 6.48 -34.67 2.26
C MET A 719 6.63 -36.06 1.63
N TYR A 720 7.65 -36.23 0.79
CA TYR A 720 8.01 -37.52 0.17
C TYR A 720 9.29 -38.14 0.75
N TYR A 721 9.88 -37.52 1.76
CA TYR A 721 11.16 -37.90 2.36
C TYR A 721 10.99 -38.58 3.72
N ALA A 722 12.02 -39.28 4.22
CA ALA A 722 12.04 -39.85 5.57
C ALA A 722 11.53 -38.86 6.63
N ASN A 723 10.46 -39.22 7.32
CA ASN A 723 9.78 -38.34 8.28
C ASN A 723 9.16 -39.14 9.44
N ALA A 724 8.84 -38.42 10.52
CA ALA A 724 8.13 -38.92 11.69
C ALA A 724 7.10 -37.87 12.12
N VAL A 725 6.19 -37.52 11.20
CA VAL A 725 5.09 -36.59 11.46
C VAL A 725 3.95 -37.34 12.14
N SER A 726 3.35 -36.70 13.11
CA SER A 726 2.27 -37.23 13.95
C SER A 726 1.13 -36.21 14.06
N GLY A 727 0.06 -36.57 14.77
CA GLY A 727 -1.04 -35.65 15.06
C GLY A 727 -2.36 -36.09 14.48
N ASP A 728 -3.42 -35.37 14.87
CA ASP A 728 -4.78 -35.62 14.40
C ASP A 728 -5.00 -34.96 13.03
N ILE A 729 -5.60 -35.66 12.08
CA ILE A 729 -5.92 -35.10 10.76
C ILE A 729 -6.88 -33.91 10.84
N GLY A 730 -7.73 -33.87 11.87
CA GLY A 730 -8.70 -32.79 12.09
C GLY A 730 -8.06 -31.48 12.54
N THR A 731 -6.78 -31.48 12.91
CA THR A 731 -6.04 -30.25 13.27
C THR A 731 -5.28 -29.64 12.09
N VAL A 732 -5.31 -30.28 10.92
CA VAL A 732 -4.75 -29.72 9.69
C VAL A 732 -5.42 -28.37 9.39
N PRO A 733 -4.67 -27.35 8.94
CA PRO A 733 -5.23 -26.05 8.58
C PRO A 733 -6.42 -26.13 7.63
N ALA A 734 -7.46 -25.34 7.90
CA ALA A 734 -8.67 -25.30 7.08
C ALA A 734 -8.43 -24.77 5.64
N THR A 735 -7.26 -24.21 5.36
CA THR A 735 -6.81 -23.80 4.03
C THR A 735 -6.13 -24.91 3.23
N MET A 736 -5.84 -26.07 3.85
CA MET A 736 -5.10 -27.15 3.24
C MET A 736 -5.89 -27.79 2.09
N THR A 737 -5.26 -27.88 0.92
CA THR A 737 -5.84 -28.50 -0.29
C THR A 737 -5.15 -29.80 -0.65
N ASN A 738 -3.83 -29.88 -0.42
CA ASN A 738 -3.01 -31.05 -0.70
C ASN A 738 -2.13 -31.41 0.49
N LEU A 739 -2.31 -32.62 1.02
CA LEU A 739 -1.49 -33.17 2.09
C LEU A 739 -0.85 -34.48 1.64
N THR A 740 0.48 -34.50 1.55
CA THR A 740 1.23 -35.75 1.40
C THR A 740 2.19 -35.87 2.55
N VAL A 741 2.11 -36.97 3.30
CA VAL A 741 3.08 -37.34 4.32
C VAL A 741 3.43 -38.81 4.09
N SER A 742 4.49 -39.04 3.34
CA SER A 742 4.87 -40.35 2.85
C SER A 742 6.33 -40.65 3.13
N ASN A 743 6.70 -41.93 3.06
CA ASN A 743 8.05 -42.44 3.32
C ASN A 743 8.57 -42.07 4.72
N GLY A 744 8.25 -42.86 5.74
CA GLY A 744 8.72 -42.59 7.10
C GLY A 744 7.95 -43.38 8.16
N SER A 745 8.22 -43.07 9.43
CA SER A 745 7.57 -43.64 10.61
C SER A 745 6.44 -42.73 11.11
N ASN A 746 5.55 -42.30 10.22
CA ASN A 746 4.44 -41.40 10.56
C ASN A 746 3.37 -42.10 11.38
N THR A 747 2.72 -41.34 12.26
CA THR A 747 1.67 -41.79 13.18
C THR A 747 0.49 -40.84 13.20
N ILE A 748 -0.03 -40.49 12.01
CA ILE A 748 -1.19 -39.61 11.87
C ILE A 748 -2.46 -40.38 12.28
N SER A 749 -3.29 -39.77 13.11
CA SER A 749 -4.54 -40.33 13.64
C SER A 749 -5.73 -39.43 13.29
N GLY A 750 -6.93 -39.79 13.74
CA GLY A 750 -8.12 -38.96 13.64
C GLY A 750 -9.29 -39.71 13.00
N ASP A 751 -10.37 -38.97 12.75
CA ASP A 751 -11.60 -39.48 12.15
C ASP A 751 -11.75 -38.90 10.73
N VAL A 752 -12.19 -39.73 9.78
CA VAL A 752 -12.46 -39.28 8.41
C VAL A 752 -13.46 -38.12 8.34
N GLN A 753 -14.37 -38.00 9.33
CA GLN A 753 -15.35 -36.91 9.40
C GLN A 753 -14.74 -35.55 9.79
N THR A 754 -13.57 -35.55 10.45
CA THR A 754 -12.90 -34.32 10.90
C THR A 754 -11.93 -33.76 9.85
N ILE A 755 -11.73 -34.46 8.74
CA ILE A 755 -10.86 -33.99 7.68
C ILE A 755 -11.40 -32.65 7.12
N PRO A 756 -10.56 -31.60 7.01
CA PRO A 756 -10.99 -30.31 6.47
C PRO A 756 -11.62 -30.42 5.08
N THR A 757 -12.75 -29.76 4.86
CA THR A 757 -13.52 -29.85 3.61
C THR A 757 -12.84 -29.23 2.38
N SER A 758 -11.79 -28.45 2.60
CA SER A 758 -10.89 -27.89 1.60
C SER A 758 -9.87 -28.90 1.06
N LEU A 759 -9.62 -30.01 1.79
CA LEU A 759 -8.59 -30.98 1.45
C LEU A 759 -9.06 -31.88 0.29
N ALA A 760 -8.58 -31.63 -0.92
CA ALA A 760 -8.97 -32.38 -2.11
C ALA A 760 -8.09 -33.61 -2.37
N SER A 761 -6.83 -33.57 -1.96
CA SER A 761 -5.86 -34.65 -2.15
C SER A 761 -5.11 -34.97 -0.87
N MET A 762 -5.16 -36.22 -0.44
CA MET A 762 -4.50 -36.69 0.77
C MET A 762 -3.75 -38.01 0.52
N SER A 763 -2.47 -38.06 0.88
CA SER A 763 -1.65 -39.26 0.83
C SER A 763 -0.81 -39.40 2.09
N ILE A 764 -1.25 -40.23 3.04
CA ILE A 764 -0.51 -40.50 4.28
C ILE A 764 -0.05 -41.96 4.33
N ALA A 765 1.25 -42.16 4.54
CA ALA A 765 1.87 -43.48 4.68
C ALA A 765 2.71 -43.59 5.94
N GLY A 766 2.74 -44.79 6.53
CA GLY A 766 3.36 -45.04 7.84
C GLY A 766 2.48 -45.92 8.71
N GLN A 767 2.61 -45.79 10.04
CA GLN A 767 1.77 -46.47 11.03
C GLN A 767 0.56 -45.62 11.42
N ASN A 768 -0.16 -45.09 10.43
CA ASN A 768 -1.32 -44.21 10.65
C ASN A 768 -2.52 -45.00 11.19
N THR A 769 -3.41 -44.31 11.91
CA THR A 769 -4.56 -44.90 12.64
C THR A 769 -5.86 -44.12 12.37
N LEU A 770 -6.14 -43.83 11.10
CA LEU A 770 -7.36 -43.14 10.70
C LEU A 770 -8.58 -44.04 10.90
N SER A 771 -9.68 -43.48 11.39
CA SER A 771 -10.90 -44.20 11.78
C SER A 771 -12.16 -43.49 11.28
N GLY A 772 -13.34 -44.04 11.58
CA GLY A 772 -14.63 -43.48 11.19
C GLY A 772 -15.22 -44.10 9.94
N ASP A 773 -16.42 -43.64 9.58
CA ASP A 773 -17.21 -44.22 8.49
C ASP A 773 -16.91 -43.57 7.13
N ILE A 774 -16.65 -44.38 6.12
CA ILE A 774 -16.25 -43.94 4.78
C ILE A 774 -17.28 -43.01 4.12
N GLN A 775 -18.57 -43.18 4.40
CA GLN A 775 -19.61 -42.30 3.88
C GLN A 775 -19.58 -40.88 4.46
N ASN A 776 -18.81 -40.65 5.53
CA ASN A 776 -18.62 -39.33 6.12
C ASN A 776 -17.44 -38.56 5.52
N LEU A 777 -16.73 -39.15 4.54
CA LEU A 777 -15.78 -38.39 3.73
C LEU A 777 -16.50 -37.25 3.01
N HIS A 778 -15.95 -36.05 3.06
CA HIS A 778 -16.55 -34.91 2.36
C HIS A 778 -16.43 -35.09 0.83
N PRO A 779 -17.35 -34.51 0.04
CA PRO A 779 -17.48 -34.85 -1.39
C PRO A 779 -16.44 -34.22 -2.32
N ASN A 780 -15.45 -33.48 -1.80
CA ASN A 780 -14.48 -32.74 -2.63
C ASN A 780 -13.16 -33.50 -2.84
N PHE A 781 -13.05 -34.74 -2.36
CA PHE A 781 -11.87 -35.56 -2.60
C PHE A 781 -11.75 -35.97 -4.07
N ASN A 782 -10.53 -35.83 -4.60
CA ASN A 782 -10.12 -36.41 -5.88
C ASN A 782 -9.14 -37.57 -5.67
N TYR A 783 -8.40 -37.58 -4.55
CA TYR A 783 -7.41 -38.60 -4.24
C TYR A 783 -7.27 -38.80 -2.73
N LEU A 784 -7.45 -40.04 -2.26
CA LEU A 784 -7.21 -40.45 -0.89
C LEU A 784 -6.34 -41.71 -0.88
N ASN A 785 -5.15 -41.63 -0.30
CA ASN A 785 -4.27 -42.77 -0.07
C ASN A 785 -3.87 -42.81 1.40
N VAL A 786 -4.38 -43.78 2.14
CA VAL A 786 -4.10 -43.98 3.56
C VAL A 786 -3.57 -45.37 3.77
N THR A 787 -2.36 -45.47 4.33
CA THR A 787 -1.73 -46.75 4.69
C THR A 787 -1.37 -46.77 6.16
N GLY A 788 -1.30 -47.97 6.75
CA GLY A 788 -1.01 -48.15 8.17
C GLY A 788 -1.99 -49.10 8.85
N GLN A 789 -2.31 -48.82 10.10
CA GLN A 789 -3.27 -49.56 10.93
C GLN A 789 -4.65 -48.89 10.94
N ASN A 790 -5.07 -48.29 9.83
CA ASN A 790 -6.36 -47.61 9.70
C ASN A 790 -7.52 -48.57 9.94
N THR A 791 -8.61 -48.08 10.55
CA THR A 791 -9.81 -48.85 10.91
C THR A 791 -11.06 -48.15 10.38
N ILE A 792 -11.05 -47.77 9.11
CA ILE A 792 -12.19 -47.12 8.45
C ILE A 792 -13.29 -48.15 8.23
N SER A 793 -14.54 -47.78 8.53
CA SER A 793 -15.74 -48.62 8.43
C SER A 793 -16.76 -48.01 7.46
N GLY A 794 -18.00 -48.51 7.45
CA GLY A 794 -19.10 -47.92 6.70
C GLY A 794 -19.41 -48.60 5.36
N ASP A 795 -20.33 -48.00 4.59
CA ASP A 795 -20.82 -48.54 3.31
C ASP A 795 -20.31 -47.69 2.14
N ILE A 796 -19.53 -48.30 1.25
CA ILE A 796 -18.96 -47.63 0.07
C ILE A 796 -20.03 -47.08 -0.89
N GLY A 797 -21.22 -47.70 -0.92
CA GLY A 797 -22.33 -47.27 -1.76
C GLY A 797 -22.98 -45.96 -1.31
N LEU A 798 -22.71 -45.52 -0.08
CA LEU A 798 -23.25 -44.29 0.50
C LEU A 798 -22.32 -43.08 0.35
N VAL A 799 -21.12 -43.27 -0.20
CA VAL A 799 -20.15 -42.16 -0.37
C VAL A 799 -20.67 -41.17 -1.39
N GLN A 800 -20.66 -39.89 -1.03
CA GLN A 800 -20.99 -38.79 -1.94
C GLN A 800 -19.70 -38.14 -2.45
N ASN A 801 -19.57 -37.98 -3.77
CA ASN A 801 -18.43 -37.29 -4.38
C ASN A 801 -18.92 -36.35 -5.50
N ASN A 802 -18.37 -35.15 -5.55
CA ASN A 802 -18.67 -34.14 -6.58
C ASN A 802 -17.81 -34.31 -7.83
N SER A 803 -16.75 -35.13 -7.77
CA SER A 803 -15.76 -35.32 -8.84
C SER A 803 -15.20 -36.73 -8.83
N THR A 804 -14.45 -37.08 -9.88
CA THR A 804 -13.79 -38.38 -9.98
C THR A 804 -12.78 -38.57 -8.84
N VAL A 805 -12.87 -39.68 -8.13
CA VAL A 805 -12.04 -39.97 -6.96
C VAL A 805 -11.30 -41.31 -7.07
N SER A 806 -10.08 -41.33 -6.54
CA SER A 806 -9.29 -42.55 -6.31
C SER A 806 -9.12 -42.79 -4.81
N LEU A 807 -9.52 -43.97 -4.33
CA LEU A 807 -9.48 -44.35 -2.92
C LEU A 807 -8.56 -45.56 -2.71
N TYR A 808 -7.47 -45.35 -1.98
CA TYR A 808 -6.54 -46.39 -1.54
C TYR A 808 -6.55 -46.42 -0.01
N ILE A 809 -7.36 -47.32 0.56
CA ILE A 809 -7.63 -47.41 2.00
C ILE A 809 -7.05 -48.73 2.51
N LEU A 810 -5.81 -48.66 2.97
CA LEU A 810 -5.05 -49.83 3.42
C LEU A 810 -4.96 -49.87 4.94
N GLY A 811 -5.13 -51.06 5.52
CA GLY A 811 -5.04 -51.28 6.97
C GLY A 811 -5.96 -52.38 7.45
N ARG A 812 -6.57 -52.18 8.63
CA ARG A 812 -7.51 -53.08 9.30
C ARG A 812 -8.96 -52.59 9.12
N ASN A 813 -9.29 -52.13 7.93
CA ASN A 813 -10.60 -51.55 7.61
C ASN A 813 -11.70 -52.61 7.57
N THR A 814 -12.95 -52.19 7.77
CA THR A 814 -14.15 -53.03 7.74
C THR A 814 -15.23 -52.40 6.87
N ILE A 815 -14.85 -51.98 5.67
CA ILE A 815 -15.76 -51.35 4.70
C ILE A 815 -16.70 -52.43 4.12
N THR A 816 -17.95 -52.05 3.93
CA THR A 816 -19.06 -52.87 3.47
C THR A 816 -19.70 -52.26 2.21
N GLY A 817 -20.71 -52.91 1.65
CA GLY A 817 -21.51 -52.40 0.53
C GLY A 817 -21.67 -53.38 -0.62
N ASP A 818 -22.51 -53.01 -1.57
CA ASP A 818 -22.73 -53.76 -2.81
C ASP A 818 -21.88 -53.19 -3.96
N VAL A 819 -21.24 -54.06 -4.74
CA VAL A 819 -20.40 -53.70 -5.89
C VAL A 819 -21.14 -52.84 -6.92
N GLY A 820 -22.43 -53.11 -7.17
CA GLY A 820 -23.26 -52.35 -8.09
C GLY A 820 -23.69 -50.98 -7.56
N SER A 821 -23.59 -50.76 -6.25
CA SER A 821 -23.91 -49.48 -5.61
C SER A 821 -22.71 -48.53 -5.51
N ILE A 822 -21.51 -48.96 -5.90
CA ILE A 822 -20.32 -48.10 -5.87
C ILE A 822 -20.56 -46.88 -6.80
N PRO A 823 -20.45 -45.65 -6.29
CA PRO A 823 -20.61 -44.45 -7.09
C PRO A 823 -19.70 -44.46 -8.33
N ASN A 824 -20.25 -44.08 -9.49
CA ASN A 824 -19.51 -44.06 -10.76
C ASN A 824 -18.35 -43.04 -10.80
N THR A 825 -18.33 -42.11 -9.85
CA THR A 825 -17.25 -41.16 -9.58
C THR A 825 -16.03 -41.83 -8.95
N ILE A 826 -16.20 -42.96 -8.25
CA ILE A 826 -15.08 -43.75 -7.73
C ILE A 826 -14.53 -44.60 -8.88
N THR A 827 -13.38 -44.20 -9.42
CA THR A 827 -12.76 -44.88 -10.58
C THR A 827 -11.61 -45.78 -10.20
N ALA A 828 -10.99 -45.56 -9.03
CA ALA A 828 -10.03 -46.48 -8.45
C ALA A 828 -10.39 -46.75 -6.99
N LEU A 829 -10.52 -48.02 -6.63
CA LEU A 829 -10.82 -48.47 -5.29
C LEU A 829 -9.87 -49.59 -4.89
N SER A 830 -9.07 -49.35 -3.87
CA SER A 830 -8.20 -50.36 -3.26
C SER A 830 -8.44 -50.38 -1.76
N VAL A 831 -8.99 -51.47 -1.22
CA VAL A 831 -9.30 -51.60 0.20
C VAL A 831 -8.71 -52.88 0.75
N SER A 832 -7.97 -52.78 1.87
CA SER A 832 -7.48 -53.93 2.62
C SER A 832 -7.99 -53.92 4.06
N GLY A 833 -7.97 -55.09 4.70
CA GLY A 833 -8.54 -55.29 6.03
C GLY A 833 -9.58 -56.41 6.02
N ASN A 834 -10.50 -56.38 6.99
CA ASN A 834 -11.61 -57.31 7.13
C ASN A 834 -12.87 -56.77 6.45
N ASN A 835 -12.75 -56.33 5.20
CA ASN A 835 -13.85 -55.76 4.41
C ASN A 835 -14.84 -56.84 3.99
N THR A 836 -16.12 -56.49 3.83
CA THR A 836 -17.21 -57.42 3.51
C THR A 836 -18.07 -56.92 2.35
N LEU A 837 -17.44 -56.58 1.23
CA LEU A 837 -18.18 -56.19 0.01
C LEU A 837 -18.90 -57.42 -0.58
N SER A 838 -20.07 -57.19 -1.16
CA SER A 838 -20.94 -58.22 -1.75
C SER A 838 -21.51 -57.76 -3.09
N GLY A 839 -22.37 -58.55 -3.72
CA GLY A 839 -22.98 -58.23 -5.00
C GLY A 839 -22.33 -58.94 -6.19
N ASN A 840 -22.65 -58.48 -7.39
CA ASN A 840 -22.24 -59.11 -8.64
C ASN A 840 -21.08 -58.37 -9.30
N ILE A 841 -20.03 -59.07 -9.75
CA ILE A 841 -18.89 -58.43 -10.41
C ILE A 841 -19.29 -57.69 -11.70
N GLN A 842 -20.27 -58.22 -12.44
CA GLN A 842 -20.75 -57.59 -13.68
C GLN A 842 -21.55 -56.31 -13.46
N THR A 843 -21.92 -55.96 -12.23
CA THR A 843 -22.58 -54.68 -11.93
C THR A 843 -21.59 -53.57 -11.59
N LEU A 844 -20.28 -53.87 -11.54
CA LEU A 844 -19.24 -52.87 -11.41
C LEU A 844 -19.33 -51.87 -12.57
N HIS A 845 -19.34 -50.57 -12.26
CA HIS A 845 -19.57 -49.57 -13.30
C HIS A 845 -18.42 -49.51 -14.33
N PRO A 846 -18.70 -49.11 -15.59
CA PRO A 846 -17.72 -49.22 -16.68
C PRO A 846 -16.51 -48.28 -16.59
N ASN A 847 -16.56 -47.21 -15.78
CA ASN A 847 -15.45 -46.26 -15.67
C ASN A 847 -14.41 -46.70 -14.61
N MET A 848 -14.59 -47.84 -13.95
CA MET A 848 -13.64 -48.37 -12.99
C MET A 848 -12.33 -48.76 -13.70
N THR A 849 -11.19 -48.24 -13.21
CA THR A 849 -9.84 -48.49 -13.72
C THR A 849 -9.01 -49.36 -12.78
N SER A 850 -9.34 -49.40 -11.49
CA SER A 850 -8.69 -50.27 -10.50
C SER A 850 -9.67 -50.69 -9.42
N PHE A 851 -9.80 -51.99 -9.19
CA PHE A 851 -10.67 -52.57 -8.17
C PHE A 851 -9.91 -53.66 -7.42
N ASN A 852 -9.32 -53.30 -6.28
CA ASN A 852 -8.50 -54.17 -5.44
C ASN A 852 -9.12 -54.31 -4.04
N ILE A 853 -9.94 -55.33 -3.82
CA ILE A 853 -10.65 -55.53 -2.56
C ILE A 853 -10.15 -56.79 -1.89
N ASN A 854 -9.58 -56.63 -0.70
CA ASN A 854 -9.14 -57.74 0.15
C ASN A 854 -9.95 -57.75 1.46
N GLY A 855 -10.18 -58.94 2.01
CA GLY A 855 -10.97 -59.14 3.22
C GLY A 855 -11.84 -60.39 3.13
N VAL A 856 -12.98 -60.38 3.82
CA VAL A 856 -13.97 -61.45 3.84
C VAL A 856 -15.13 -61.07 2.90
N ASN A 857 -14.76 -60.65 1.68
CA ASN A 857 -15.73 -60.26 0.66
C ASN A 857 -16.47 -61.49 0.11
N THR A 858 -17.70 -61.29 -0.34
CA THR A 858 -18.61 -62.32 -0.88
C THR A 858 -19.10 -61.94 -2.27
N ILE A 859 -18.21 -61.38 -3.10
CA ILE A 859 -18.54 -60.93 -4.46
C ILE A 859 -18.78 -62.17 -5.33
N SER A 860 -19.83 -62.12 -6.13
CA SER A 860 -20.33 -63.23 -6.97
C SER A 860 -20.50 -62.77 -8.42
N GLY A 861 -21.11 -63.59 -9.27
CA GLY A 861 -21.48 -63.21 -10.64
C GLY A 861 -20.58 -63.78 -11.73
N ASN A 862 -20.71 -63.28 -12.95
CA ASN A 862 -20.02 -63.80 -14.13
C ASN A 862 -19.08 -62.74 -14.72
N LEU A 863 -17.78 -63.00 -14.67
CA LEU A 863 -16.73 -62.13 -15.19
C LEU A 863 -16.84 -61.89 -16.69
N ASP A 864 -17.35 -62.87 -17.46
CA ASP A 864 -17.56 -62.75 -18.91
C ASP A 864 -18.52 -61.59 -19.27
N LEU A 865 -19.36 -61.17 -18.33
CA LEU A 865 -20.36 -60.11 -18.51
C LEU A 865 -19.87 -58.73 -18.04
N LEU A 866 -18.63 -58.61 -17.57
CA LEU A 866 -18.09 -57.33 -17.10
C LEU A 866 -17.86 -56.39 -18.28
N THR A 867 -18.44 -55.19 -18.19
CA THR A 867 -18.29 -54.12 -19.20
C THR A 867 -17.46 -52.98 -18.64
N ASN A 868 -16.31 -52.68 -19.25
CA ASN A 868 -15.47 -51.53 -18.90
C ASN A 868 -15.14 -50.69 -20.13
N ASN A 869 -15.16 -49.36 -19.98
CA ASN A 869 -14.85 -48.39 -21.03
C ASN A 869 -13.35 -48.30 -21.32
N GLY A 870 -12.50 -48.74 -20.39
CA GLY A 870 -11.06 -48.69 -20.49
C GLY A 870 -10.38 -49.80 -19.68
N SER A 871 -9.05 -49.75 -19.62
CA SER A 871 -8.25 -50.74 -18.90
C SER A 871 -8.61 -50.83 -17.42
N ILE A 872 -8.79 -52.04 -16.89
CA ILE A 872 -9.06 -52.29 -15.47
C ILE A 872 -8.08 -53.29 -14.84
N TYR A 873 -7.62 -52.97 -13.63
CA TYR A 873 -6.88 -53.90 -12.76
C TYR A 873 -7.83 -54.47 -11.71
N LEU A 874 -8.06 -55.79 -11.74
CA LEU A 874 -8.98 -56.49 -10.84
C LEU A 874 -8.21 -57.35 -9.86
N SER A 875 -8.45 -57.15 -8.57
CA SER A 875 -7.95 -57.99 -7.50
C SER A 875 -9.04 -58.18 -6.45
N VAL A 876 -9.61 -59.38 -6.38
CA VAL A 876 -10.75 -59.66 -5.51
C VAL A 876 -10.43 -60.85 -4.62
N GLY A 877 -10.16 -60.54 -3.35
CA GLY A 877 -9.83 -61.52 -2.32
C GLY A 877 -10.95 -61.73 -1.31
N GLY A 878 -11.03 -62.93 -0.73
CA GLY A 878 -12.04 -63.30 0.26
C GLY A 878 -12.78 -64.59 -0.09
N GLN A 879 -14.06 -64.67 0.31
CA GLN A 879 -14.95 -65.82 0.07
C GLN A 879 -15.80 -65.61 -1.20
N ASN A 880 -15.17 -65.14 -2.27
CA ASN A 880 -15.84 -64.78 -3.51
C ASN A 880 -16.27 -66.02 -4.31
N THR A 881 -17.30 -65.88 -5.14
CA THR A 881 -17.89 -66.93 -6.00
C THR A 881 -18.01 -66.47 -7.44
N ILE A 882 -16.97 -65.80 -7.95
CA ILE A 882 -16.95 -65.27 -9.32
C ILE A 882 -16.77 -66.43 -10.31
N SER A 883 -17.64 -66.48 -11.32
CA SER A 883 -17.64 -67.46 -12.42
C SER A 883 -17.15 -66.83 -13.72
N GLY A 884 -16.85 -67.64 -14.72
CA GLY A 884 -16.47 -67.19 -16.07
C GLY A 884 -15.58 -68.21 -16.79
N THR A 885 -15.08 -67.83 -17.97
CA THR A 885 -14.13 -68.66 -18.73
C THR A 885 -12.86 -67.88 -19.06
N VAL A 886 -11.69 -68.53 -19.07
CA VAL A 886 -10.41 -67.88 -19.39
C VAL A 886 -10.43 -67.23 -20.79
N ALA A 887 -11.11 -67.86 -21.75
CA ALA A 887 -11.24 -67.36 -23.12
C ALA A 887 -12.08 -66.07 -23.23
N ASN A 888 -13.02 -65.87 -22.30
CA ASN A 888 -13.95 -64.74 -22.31
C ASN A 888 -13.59 -63.65 -21.29
N ILE A 889 -12.41 -63.71 -20.66
CA ILE A 889 -11.93 -62.60 -19.83
C ILE A 889 -11.97 -61.32 -20.68
N PRO A 890 -12.68 -60.27 -20.24
CA PRO A 890 -12.84 -59.07 -21.07
C PRO A 890 -11.48 -58.45 -21.42
N ALA A 891 -11.30 -58.04 -22.67
CA ALA A 891 -10.03 -57.46 -23.15
C ALA A 891 -9.60 -56.18 -22.41
N ALA A 892 -10.54 -55.52 -21.72
CA ALA A 892 -10.28 -54.40 -20.84
C ALA A 892 -9.47 -54.79 -19.58
N VAL A 893 -9.55 -56.04 -19.11
CA VAL A 893 -8.86 -56.51 -17.92
C VAL A 893 -7.36 -56.61 -18.20
N ARG A 894 -6.54 -55.82 -17.50
CA ARG A 894 -5.08 -55.83 -17.62
C ARG A 894 -4.41 -56.75 -16.60
N SER A 895 -4.97 -56.84 -15.41
CA SER A 895 -4.52 -57.78 -14.40
C SER A 895 -5.73 -58.38 -13.71
N LEU A 896 -5.71 -59.68 -13.48
CA LEU A 896 -6.76 -60.41 -12.79
C LEU A 896 -6.17 -61.20 -11.64
N THR A 897 -6.55 -60.85 -10.42
CA THR A 897 -6.28 -61.62 -9.22
C THR A 897 -7.61 -62.02 -8.59
N LEU A 898 -7.86 -63.32 -8.43
CA LEU A 898 -9.07 -63.83 -7.80
C LEU A 898 -8.69 -64.85 -6.72
N SER A 899 -9.26 -64.72 -5.52
CA SER A 899 -9.19 -65.76 -4.49
C SER A 899 -10.55 -65.99 -3.83
N GLY A 900 -10.73 -67.20 -3.28
CA GLY A 900 -11.99 -67.68 -2.74
C GLY A 900 -12.54 -68.89 -3.49
N ASN A 901 -13.86 -69.09 -3.42
CA ASN A 901 -14.57 -70.19 -4.07
C ASN A 901 -15.02 -69.81 -5.49
N ASN A 902 -14.15 -69.15 -6.25
CA ASN A 902 -14.39 -68.75 -7.63
C ASN A 902 -14.40 -69.99 -8.54
N THR A 903 -15.15 -69.94 -9.63
CA THR A 903 -15.39 -71.08 -10.54
C THR A 903 -14.94 -70.77 -11.98
N LEU A 904 -13.79 -70.10 -12.14
CA LEU A 904 -13.21 -69.82 -13.45
C LEU A 904 -12.78 -71.14 -14.13
N ASN A 905 -13.13 -71.33 -15.40
CA ASN A 905 -12.84 -72.56 -16.16
C ASN A 905 -12.18 -72.27 -17.53
N GLY A 906 -11.77 -73.31 -18.25
CA GLY A 906 -11.17 -73.22 -19.59
C GLY A 906 -9.66 -73.45 -19.58
N ASN A 907 -8.99 -73.20 -20.71
CA ASN A 907 -7.55 -73.43 -20.82
C ASN A 907 -6.75 -72.15 -20.55
N VAL A 908 -5.60 -72.30 -19.88
CA VAL A 908 -4.69 -71.20 -19.57
C VAL A 908 -4.18 -70.48 -20.82
N GLN A 909 -3.95 -71.20 -21.93
CA GLN A 909 -3.48 -70.62 -23.18
C GLN A 909 -4.52 -69.75 -23.91
N ASP A 910 -5.80 -69.84 -23.53
CA ASP A 910 -6.88 -69.08 -24.16
C ASP A 910 -6.97 -67.63 -23.62
N MET A 911 -6.11 -67.24 -22.67
CA MET A 911 -6.08 -65.88 -22.15
C MET A 911 -5.73 -64.86 -23.25
N HIS A 912 -6.35 -63.68 -23.21
CA HIS A 912 -6.05 -62.64 -24.19
C HIS A 912 -4.64 -62.05 -24.00
N SER A 913 -4.03 -61.56 -25.09
CA SER A 913 -2.62 -61.13 -25.16
C SER A 913 -2.29 -59.80 -24.47
N GLN A 914 -3.30 -59.13 -23.90
CA GLN A 914 -3.16 -57.83 -23.23
C GLN A 914 -3.07 -57.93 -21.71
N LEU A 915 -3.19 -59.14 -21.17
CA LEU A 915 -3.19 -59.42 -19.75
C LEU A 915 -1.74 -59.43 -19.22
N THR A 916 -1.40 -58.53 -18.31
CA THR A 916 -0.08 -58.42 -17.68
C THR A 916 0.04 -59.23 -16.41
N GLY A 917 -1.07 -59.65 -15.78
CA GLY A 917 -1.06 -60.50 -14.59
C GLY A 917 -2.28 -61.43 -14.53
N PHE A 918 -2.04 -62.70 -14.23
CA PHE A 918 -3.09 -63.71 -14.08
C PHE A 918 -2.85 -64.56 -12.84
N ASN A 919 -3.56 -64.23 -11.76
CA ASN A 919 -3.33 -64.72 -10.41
C ASN A 919 -4.60 -65.35 -9.83
N ILE A 920 -4.83 -66.63 -10.09
CA ILE A 920 -6.07 -67.31 -9.75
C ILE A 920 -5.84 -68.32 -8.64
N TYR A 921 -6.57 -68.18 -7.54
CA TYR A 921 -6.49 -69.03 -6.36
C TYR A 921 -7.87 -69.60 -5.99
N GLY A 922 -7.86 -70.77 -5.34
CA GLY A 922 -9.07 -71.40 -4.79
C GLY A 922 -9.72 -72.44 -5.71
N VAL A 923 -11.05 -72.49 -5.76
CA VAL A 923 -11.83 -73.64 -6.31
C VAL A 923 -12.13 -73.51 -7.81
N ASN A 924 -11.11 -73.23 -8.62
CA ASN A 924 -11.25 -73.01 -10.06
C ASN A 924 -10.93 -74.30 -10.86
N THR A 925 -11.29 -74.35 -12.14
CA THR A 925 -11.09 -75.54 -13.02
C THR A 925 -10.29 -75.20 -14.27
N ILE A 926 -9.23 -74.40 -14.11
CA ILE A 926 -8.34 -74.02 -15.22
C ILE A 926 -7.47 -75.22 -15.61
N THR A 927 -7.38 -75.50 -16.90
CA THR A 927 -6.60 -76.59 -17.51
C THR A 927 -5.68 -76.04 -18.60
N GLY A 928 -5.15 -76.90 -19.48
CA GLY A 928 -4.43 -76.48 -20.68
C GLY A 928 -2.93 -76.70 -20.61
N ASP A 929 -2.25 -76.16 -21.63
CA ASP A 929 -0.83 -76.33 -21.87
C ASP A 929 -0.11 -74.98 -21.75
N LEU A 930 0.81 -74.88 -20.79
CA LEU A 930 1.58 -73.66 -20.54
C LEU A 930 2.43 -73.24 -21.75
N GLY A 931 2.93 -74.20 -22.52
CA GLY A 931 3.80 -73.95 -23.67
C GLY A 931 3.08 -73.24 -24.82
N LEU A 932 1.75 -73.30 -24.86
CA LEU A 932 0.89 -72.68 -25.88
C LEU A 932 0.43 -71.27 -25.53
N ILE A 933 0.81 -70.72 -24.36
CA ILE A 933 0.42 -69.37 -23.95
C ILE A 933 0.96 -68.35 -24.96
N ASN A 934 0.07 -67.61 -25.60
CA ASN A 934 0.41 -66.55 -26.56
C ASN A 934 0.24 -65.16 -25.94
N ASN A 935 1.00 -64.89 -24.87
CA ASN A 935 1.02 -63.59 -24.20
C ASN A 935 2.47 -63.23 -23.78
N SER A 936 3.03 -62.22 -24.44
CA SER A 936 4.42 -61.76 -24.22
C SER A 936 4.54 -60.62 -23.20
N VAL A 937 3.43 -59.98 -22.81
CA VAL A 937 3.41 -58.89 -21.82
C VAL A 937 3.14 -59.40 -20.41
N LEU A 938 2.83 -60.69 -20.25
CA LEU A 938 2.55 -61.33 -18.98
C LEU A 938 3.77 -61.21 -18.06
N SER A 939 3.54 -60.57 -16.92
CA SER A 939 4.55 -60.29 -15.90
C SER A 939 4.37 -61.17 -14.65
N GLN A 940 3.14 -61.61 -14.39
CA GLN A 940 2.78 -62.52 -13.30
C GLN A 940 1.84 -63.63 -13.78
N LEU A 941 2.15 -64.88 -13.43
CA LEU A 941 1.30 -66.04 -13.64
C LEU A 941 1.30 -66.89 -12.37
N MET A 942 0.27 -66.75 -11.56
CA MET A 942 0.14 -67.48 -10.31
C MET A 942 -1.17 -68.26 -10.30
N ILE A 943 -1.11 -69.58 -10.35
CA ILE A 943 -2.28 -70.43 -10.37
C ILE A 943 -2.19 -71.39 -9.19
N GLY A 944 -3.10 -71.16 -8.23
CA GLY A 944 -3.20 -71.88 -6.98
C GLY A 944 -4.53 -72.60 -6.81
N GLY A 945 -4.61 -73.58 -5.90
CA GLY A 945 -5.87 -74.22 -5.50
C GLY A 945 -6.24 -75.46 -6.34
N GLN A 946 -7.52 -75.64 -6.68
CA GLN A 946 -8.04 -76.84 -7.36
C GLN A 946 -7.92 -76.80 -8.90
N ASN A 947 -6.90 -76.09 -9.41
CA ASN A 947 -6.65 -75.98 -10.85
C ASN A 947 -5.85 -77.18 -11.38
N SER A 948 -6.07 -77.54 -12.65
CA SER A 948 -5.62 -78.78 -13.28
C SER A 948 -4.72 -78.55 -14.50
N ILE A 949 -3.62 -77.79 -14.33
CA ILE A 949 -2.65 -77.53 -15.41
C ILE A 949 -1.51 -78.55 -15.33
N TYR A 950 -1.46 -79.53 -16.21
CA TYR A 950 -0.48 -80.63 -16.14
C TYR A 950 0.29 -80.85 -17.44
N LEU A 951 0.16 -79.96 -18.42
CA LEU A 951 0.80 -80.06 -19.74
C LEU A 951 1.77 -78.90 -19.99
N PHE A 952 2.94 -79.21 -20.54
CA PHE A 952 3.91 -78.24 -21.01
C PHE A 952 4.58 -78.70 -22.31
N THR A 953 4.23 -78.05 -23.43
CA THR A 953 4.86 -78.29 -24.74
C THR A 953 5.94 -77.25 -25.03
N ALA A 954 7.22 -77.64 -24.91
CA ALA A 954 8.37 -76.73 -25.08
C ALA A 954 8.46 -76.04 -26.46
N SER A 955 7.86 -76.62 -27.52
CA SER A 955 7.83 -76.04 -28.87
C SER A 955 6.62 -75.13 -29.15
N GLY A 956 5.82 -74.79 -28.12
CA GLY A 956 4.54 -74.11 -28.28
C GLY A 956 4.59 -72.59 -28.56
N GLY A 957 5.79 -71.99 -28.61
CA GLY A 957 5.98 -70.60 -28.99
C GLY A 957 5.79 -69.57 -27.87
N TRP A 958 5.52 -70.00 -26.63
CA TRP A 958 5.48 -69.10 -25.47
C TRP A 958 6.84 -68.42 -25.24
N ASN A 959 6.83 -67.10 -25.07
CA ASN A 959 8.04 -66.29 -24.84
C ASN A 959 7.85 -65.28 -23.67
N PRO A 960 7.91 -65.74 -22.41
CA PRO A 960 7.60 -64.94 -21.22
C PRO A 960 8.76 -64.05 -20.76
N VAL A 961 9.34 -63.23 -21.63
CA VAL A 961 10.51 -62.39 -21.29
C VAL A 961 10.28 -61.42 -20.13
N ASN A 962 9.03 -60.99 -19.92
CA ASN A 962 8.63 -60.06 -18.86
C ASN A 962 8.19 -60.77 -17.56
N LEU A 963 8.08 -62.10 -17.57
CA LEU A 963 7.57 -62.86 -16.44
C LEU A 963 8.55 -62.79 -15.27
N TYR A 964 8.04 -62.38 -14.12
CA TYR A 964 8.84 -62.24 -12.90
C TYR A 964 8.35 -63.04 -11.72
N GLN A 965 7.05 -63.35 -11.71
CA GLN A 965 6.44 -64.25 -10.74
C GLN A 965 5.72 -65.33 -11.52
N PHE A 966 6.21 -66.56 -11.37
CA PHE A 966 5.53 -67.77 -11.79
C PHE A 966 5.27 -68.64 -10.56
N SER A 967 4.03 -69.10 -10.40
CA SER A 967 3.67 -69.97 -9.28
C SER A 967 2.58 -70.95 -9.69
N LEU A 968 2.83 -72.24 -9.48
CA LEU A 968 1.83 -73.30 -9.52
C LEU A 968 1.82 -74.01 -8.16
N THR A 969 0.71 -73.86 -7.44
CA THR A 969 0.58 -74.33 -6.04
C THR A 969 -0.83 -74.87 -5.75
N GLY A 970 -1.01 -75.56 -4.63
CA GLY A 970 -2.31 -76.15 -4.23
C GLY A 970 -2.58 -77.54 -4.81
N GLY A 971 -3.80 -78.06 -4.63
CA GLY A 971 -4.15 -79.42 -5.04
C GLY A 971 -5.66 -79.74 -5.06
N ALA A 972 -6.15 -80.10 -6.25
CA ALA A 972 -6.83 -81.36 -6.64
C ALA A 972 -7.13 -81.22 -8.14
N PRO A 973 -6.63 -82.12 -9.02
CA PRO A 973 -6.97 -83.53 -9.00
C PRO A 973 -5.75 -84.44 -9.19
N GLU A 974 -5.99 -85.74 -9.40
CA GLU A 974 -5.06 -86.89 -9.45
C GLU A 974 -3.89 -86.82 -10.48
N VAL A 975 -3.57 -85.65 -11.05
CA VAL A 975 -2.60 -85.45 -12.14
C VAL A 975 -1.79 -84.17 -11.94
N GLY A 976 -0.45 -84.30 -11.90
CA GLY A 976 0.52 -83.20 -11.88
C GLY A 976 1.55 -83.36 -13.00
N PHE A 977 2.53 -82.46 -13.07
CA PHE A 977 3.64 -82.59 -14.02
C PHE A 977 4.48 -83.81 -13.67
N SER A 978 4.87 -84.59 -14.67
CA SER A 978 5.93 -85.59 -14.52
C SER A 978 7.28 -84.92 -14.21
N THR A 979 8.24 -85.66 -13.64
CA THR A 979 9.62 -85.16 -13.44
C THR A 979 10.21 -84.58 -14.74
N THR A 980 9.98 -85.23 -15.88
CA THR A 980 10.46 -84.75 -17.19
C THR A 980 9.83 -83.42 -17.61
N GLU A 981 8.56 -83.20 -17.32
CA GLU A 981 7.89 -81.93 -17.61
C GLU A 981 8.36 -80.81 -16.68
N VAL A 982 8.56 -81.11 -15.39
CA VAL A 982 9.17 -80.15 -14.43
C VAL A 982 10.56 -79.74 -14.89
N ASP A 983 11.41 -80.71 -15.26
CA ASP A 983 12.76 -80.43 -15.78
C ASP A 983 12.70 -79.59 -17.06
N SER A 984 11.82 -79.94 -18.00
CA SER A 984 11.63 -79.20 -19.25
C SER A 984 11.18 -77.76 -19.02
N LEU A 985 10.29 -77.53 -18.06
CA LEU A 985 9.79 -76.21 -17.70
C LEU A 985 10.87 -75.34 -17.04
N LEU A 986 11.67 -75.92 -16.14
CA LEU A 986 12.81 -75.22 -15.51
C LEU A 986 13.88 -74.84 -16.54
N VAL A 987 14.23 -75.76 -17.43
CA VAL A 987 15.18 -75.50 -18.53
C VAL A 987 14.64 -74.42 -19.46
N PHE A 988 13.34 -74.47 -19.79
CA PHE A 988 12.69 -73.43 -20.58
C PHE A 988 12.80 -72.06 -19.91
N PHE A 989 12.43 -71.94 -18.63
CA PHE A 989 12.54 -70.67 -17.89
C PHE A 989 13.99 -70.17 -17.80
N SER A 990 14.96 -71.05 -17.54
CA SER A 990 16.37 -70.69 -17.60
C SER A 990 16.76 -70.15 -18.99
N GLY A 991 16.20 -70.68 -20.08
CA GLY A 991 16.47 -70.18 -21.43
C GLY A 991 15.84 -68.82 -21.77
N VAL A 992 14.64 -68.53 -21.27
CA VAL A 992 13.83 -67.38 -21.72
C VAL A 992 13.73 -66.22 -20.73
N LEU A 993 13.91 -66.46 -19.42
CA LEU A 993 13.83 -65.40 -18.42
C LEU A 993 15.11 -64.56 -18.38
N SER A 994 14.92 -63.24 -18.33
CA SER A 994 15.99 -62.26 -18.24
C SER A 994 16.46 -62.07 -16.79
N SER A 995 17.75 -61.76 -16.61
CA SER A 995 18.34 -61.42 -15.31
C SER A 995 17.70 -60.18 -14.69
N ARG A 996 17.49 -60.18 -13.37
CA ARG A 996 16.94 -59.02 -12.66
C ARG A 996 18.03 -58.15 -12.05
N VAL A 997 17.93 -56.85 -12.33
CA VAL A 997 18.80 -55.81 -11.76
C VAL A 997 17.99 -55.04 -10.71
N GLY A 998 18.57 -54.83 -9.52
CA GLY A 998 17.93 -54.11 -8.41
C GLY A 998 17.40 -55.01 -7.29
N SER A 999 16.55 -54.46 -6.42
CA SER A 999 16.11 -55.09 -5.16
C SER A 999 14.96 -56.09 -5.31
N THR A 1000 14.35 -56.20 -6.50
CA THR A 1000 13.17 -57.06 -6.71
C THR A 1000 13.60 -58.45 -7.20
N GLN A 1001 13.63 -59.42 -6.29
CA GLN A 1001 13.90 -60.83 -6.60
C GLN A 1001 12.70 -61.43 -7.36
N GLY A 1002 12.96 -62.14 -8.46
CA GLY A 1002 11.92 -62.89 -9.18
C GLY A 1002 11.58 -64.20 -8.47
N SER A 1003 10.49 -64.87 -8.85
CA SER A 1003 10.15 -66.19 -8.29
C SER A 1003 9.62 -67.17 -9.33
N VAL A 1004 10.07 -68.42 -9.21
CA VAL A 1004 9.54 -69.56 -9.96
C VAL A 1004 9.19 -70.66 -8.95
N THR A 1005 7.89 -70.90 -8.76
CA THR A 1005 7.39 -71.89 -7.81
C THR A 1005 6.59 -72.97 -8.54
N ILE A 1006 6.98 -74.24 -8.41
CA ILE A 1006 6.26 -75.42 -8.93
C ILE A 1006 6.13 -76.41 -7.77
N MET A 1007 5.06 -76.27 -6.98
CA MET A 1007 4.89 -77.01 -5.73
C MET A 1007 3.45 -77.48 -5.57
N ARG A 1008 3.07 -78.52 -6.32
CA ARG A 1008 1.81 -79.26 -6.12
C ARG A 1008 2.10 -80.68 -5.72
N GLU A 1009 1.19 -81.28 -4.96
CA GLU A 1009 1.35 -82.63 -4.39
C GLU A 1009 1.77 -83.71 -5.41
N PHE A 1010 1.23 -83.64 -6.64
CA PHE A 1010 1.48 -84.62 -7.71
C PHE A 1010 2.55 -84.20 -8.73
N ASP A 1011 3.21 -83.05 -8.54
CA ASP A 1011 4.33 -82.67 -9.41
C ASP A 1011 5.57 -83.54 -9.10
N GLY A 1012 6.24 -84.02 -10.14
CA GLY A 1012 7.47 -84.77 -10.04
C GLY A 1012 8.58 -83.96 -9.38
N ILE A 1013 9.45 -84.65 -8.63
CA ILE A 1013 10.66 -84.04 -8.08
C ILE A 1013 11.62 -83.77 -9.26
N PRO A 1014 12.22 -82.58 -9.39
CA PRO A 1014 13.20 -82.30 -10.44
C PRO A 1014 14.36 -83.29 -10.40
N SER A 1015 14.83 -83.73 -11.58
CA SER A 1015 16.00 -84.62 -11.67
C SER A 1015 17.32 -83.85 -11.54
N LEU A 1016 18.44 -84.58 -11.56
CA LEU A 1016 19.77 -83.97 -11.59
C LEU A 1016 19.97 -83.09 -12.84
N ASP A 1017 19.25 -83.38 -13.93
CA ASP A 1017 19.37 -82.65 -15.20
C ASP A 1017 18.80 -81.22 -15.11
N ALA A 1018 17.90 -80.96 -14.15
CA ALA A 1018 17.37 -79.61 -13.88
C ALA A 1018 18.27 -78.76 -12.98
N ALA A 1019 19.29 -79.34 -12.33
CA ALA A 1019 20.13 -78.62 -11.36
C ALA A 1019 20.85 -77.40 -11.99
N THR A 1020 21.34 -77.54 -13.23
CA THR A 1020 21.98 -76.43 -13.95
C THR A 1020 20.99 -75.30 -14.25
N ALA A 1021 19.75 -75.61 -14.62
CA ALA A 1021 18.72 -74.62 -14.88
C ALA A 1021 18.30 -73.86 -13.61
N ILE A 1022 18.19 -74.56 -12.47
CA ILE A 1022 17.91 -73.95 -11.17
C ILE A 1022 19.01 -72.95 -10.79
N THR A 1023 20.28 -73.37 -10.86
CA THR A 1023 21.42 -72.50 -10.55
C THR A 1023 21.50 -71.29 -11.49
N ASP A 1024 21.22 -71.46 -12.79
CA ASP A 1024 21.15 -70.34 -13.74
C ASP A 1024 20.06 -69.33 -13.35
N LEU A 1025 18.86 -69.79 -13.00
CA LEU A 1025 17.77 -68.93 -12.54
C LEU A 1025 18.12 -68.18 -11.24
N GLU A 1026 18.77 -68.84 -10.29
CA GLU A 1026 19.26 -68.20 -9.06
C GLU A 1026 20.31 -67.13 -9.34
N ASN A 1027 21.24 -67.40 -10.26
CA ASN A 1027 22.22 -66.41 -10.73
C ASN A 1027 21.55 -65.22 -11.46
N LYS A 1028 20.40 -65.45 -12.09
CA LYS A 1028 19.54 -64.40 -12.66
C LYS A 1028 18.69 -63.66 -11.63
N ASN A 1029 18.90 -63.92 -10.33
CA ASN A 1029 18.19 -63.34 -9.18
C ASN A 1029 16.71 -63.76 -9.10
N TYR A 1030 16.43 -65.04 -9.37
CA TYR A 1030 15.13 -65.68 -9.11
C TYR A 1030 15.22 -66.63 -7.93
N ARG A 1031 14.20 -66.62 -7.08
CA ARG A 1031 13.97 -67.66 -6.08
C ARG A 1031 13.22 -68.82 -6.73
N VAL A 1032 13.85 -69.99 -6.79
CA VAL A 1032 13.23 -71.21 -7.32
C VAL A 1032 12.74 -72.09 -6.16
N GLN A 1033 11.49 -72.54 -6.23
CA GLN A 1033 10.91 -73.46 -5.25
C GLN A 1033 10.19 -74.60 -5.95
N THR A 1034 10.59 -75.84 -5.66
CA THR A 1034 10.01 -77.05 -6.25
C THR A 1034 9.71 -78.07 -5.16
N ASN A 1035 9.01 -79.16 -5.52
CA ASN A 1035 8.93 -80.34 -4.67
C ASN A 1035 10.35 -80.86 -4.38
N VAL A 1036 10.69 -80.95 -3.10
CA VAL A 1036 11.93 -81.58 -2.62
C VAL A 1036 11.65 -83.04 -2.29
N ALA A 1037 12.68 -83.89 -2.44
CA ALA A 1037 12.63 -85.23 -1.90
C ALA A 1037 12.44 -85.17 -0.37
N VAL A 1038 11.28 -85.61 0.11
CA VAL A 1038 11.10 -85.93 1.54
C VAL A 1038 12.03 -87.10 1.85
N PRO A 1039 12.89 -87.06 2.89
CA PRO A 1039 13.49 -88.28 3.38
C PRO A 1039 12.35 -89.15 3.90
N VAL A 1040 12.07 -90.26 3.21
CA VAL A 1040 11.17 -91.31 3.72
C VAL A 1040 11.74 -91.77 5.08
N PRO A 1041 10.90 -92.04 6.11
CA PRO A 1041 11.36 -92.23 7.49
C PRO A 1041 12.49 -93.24 7.69
#